data_AF-A0A7W7T6K5-F1
#
_entry.id   AF-A0A7W7T6K5-F1
#
_cell.length_a   1.000
_cell.length_b   1.000
_cell.length_c   1.000
_cell.angle_alpha   90.00
_cell.angle_beta   90.00
_cell.angle_gamma   90.00
#
_symmetry.space_group_name_H-M   'P 1'
#
loop_
_entity.id
_entity.type
_entity.pdbx_description
1 polymer ?
#
loop_
_entity_poly.entity_id
_entity_poly.type
_entity_poly.pdbx_seq_one_letter_code
_entity_poly.pdbx_strand_id
1 'polypeptide(L)'
;MGDDIVSVLALFFGGPTAFGRLLILTGLALALVNCFRFLVARPAVALAADGAAPTVRHEGGARFLRGAGPALFGPPVLVLLGACSATFLITPWYVITAAPLFAAVVVAVRRLRAEHGRRGEDAVAGPVLAVVLSTTTLVLVGVIMTVRLVVQPDPTSGFADSDRGTVTDVVFSLAIPLLGLLGLMWWERLRVVDRLPWRPRKPVLLYWIGIGAVVLLFVAPLLDLNRNDNLAFFGIATPEYGKVLYIWVLAVVLARYAIGFQVRPGALRWRPSVARLRRAAAKGKHVGYIFLMFGLVGVAGLIKTDIGPTIPTFFATVTIVVFLLRLQVRSGTRLLDTLNSSRSLWAALLLTGLIAYFVLQLDYVKTRQEAWHQPWTFGWSTPCAPPPEGVEPPKAPDGTTACLESLDAVAAGKRSQVAQSMSAVADGGVWGRGLSDTGAGRLPAGSTDFILAVLWNKLGGFAVVLLALLLAVLAAALARCRSHLDKFADERADLPGADRQSRAARLFAVGVAGMLVGQFGFVFVTTLNVVPHSGITVPFLSRGGHSTLALVGAVVAAVWLLYRADRPPRPKAATEARTAVVRTAPMGGMWLPKVRRVLPLTFVAMFVGTTLLATTITIAPYGRYAQDRPYCPVTRVRVDPEVCSTDRIANRRTRVELRVGGEPVYVRDRSEQAWQAVGTPAVTLSDLAGLIRLNGRGGTLNNTLDDLIDRASGTSLKERVLPTPGGPEAGLIDLTVDPALQRSLTGALRADAEESKPLAGGIVVMDAKTGRVLAASSAPSALDWPVVEPVEADKKAVEAFGDDHTVYGPIENGKVVTTGDDCDDTDWDDRCRRWILETAPTTPNPKALEEQRRYAPDTPDEVLPSLDENRALDRRYGLGSTFKVVVAAAFLKNRPGSTAQSTIPSPTVYQPPFGKPIRNYNKGACQGTANERITLKQALTVSCNTAFVALADELGWDAVRDMAVEMGFADLSAQGADDAWLAGPAAGSASYVPPSVDTDGMDSLGNNTLGGGRVEGTAVQMATMMTAVANEGRVVQPTLVAATAEPFGRDQVRYSGEVREVLPSGQARELAEALSGVTQNDDGTAHRLKAEPDRALRVKTGTHEIYGEDETPPDKRFAKQNAWVVGSLDTKAGPVTFAVVVETKVEKDGSRRAQWLTQQVIDKVVEVRG
;
A
#
# COMPACT_ATOMS: atom_id res chain seq x y z
N MET A 1 1.32 2.49 -45.34
CA MET A 1 0.25 1.63 -45.92
C MET A 1 0.56 0.15 -45.80
N GLY A 2 1.73 -0.35 -46.22
CA GLY A 2 2.11 -1.77 -46.04
C GLY A 2 2.35 -2.15 -44.56
N ASP A 3 3.14 -1.34 -43.84
CA ASP A 3 3.44 -1.59 -42.43
C ASP A 3 2.23 -1.37 -41.51
N ASP A 4 1.34 -0.44 -41.85
CA ASP A 4 0.08 -0.21 -41.12
C ASP A 4 -0.85 -1.43 -41.17
N ILE A 5 -0.92 -2.13 -42.30
CA ILE A 5 -1.75 -3.34 -42.45
C ILE A 5 -1.14 -4.50 -41.65
N VAL A 6 0.19 -4.62 -41.59
CA VAL A 6 0.86 -5.64 -40.77
C VAL A 6 0.69 -5.35 -39.28
N SER A 7 0.75 -4.10 -38.84
CA SER A 7 0.42 -3.70 -37.46
C SER A 7 -1.05 -3.91 -37.13
N VAL A 8 -1.96 -3.65 -38.07
CA VAL A 8 -3.40 -3.91 -37.93
C VAL A 8 -3.69 -5.41 -37.90
N LEU A 9 -3.05 -6.23 -38.74
CA LEU A 9 -3.17 -7.68 -38.71
C LEU A 9 -2.50 -8.29 -37.46
N ALA A 10 -1.39 -7.72 -36.97
CA ALA A 10 -0.79 -8.07 -35.70
C ALA A 10 -1.64 -7.61 -34.49
N LEU A 11 -2.56 -6.67 -34.65
CA LEU A 11 -3.61 -6.35 -33.65
C LEU A 11 -4.75 -7.38 -33.66
N PHE A 12 -5.10 -7.93 -34.82
CA PHE A 12 -6.11 -9.01 -34.95
C PHE A 12 -5.58 -10.39 -34.58
N PHE A 13 -4.30 -10.68 -34.88
CA PHE A 13 -3.61 -11.96 -34.70
C PHE A 13 -2.46 -11.89 -33.67
N GLY A 14 -2.41 -10.81 -32.89
CA GLY A 14 -1.40 -10.53 -31.86
C GLY A 14 -1.48 -11.47 -30.67
N GLY A 15 -1.07 -12.70 -30.91
CA GLY A 15 -1.03 -13.77 -29.94
C GLY A 15 -2.40 -14.40 -29.64
N PRO A 16 -2.41 -15.67 -29.19
CA PRO A 16 -3.62 -16.43 -28.85
C PRO A 16 -4.51 -15.78 -27.77
N THR A 17 -3.97 -14.81 -27.02
CA THR A 17 -4.59 -14.21 -25.84
C THR A 17 -5.65 -13.15 -26.17
N ALA A 18 -5.51 -12.44 -27.29
CA ALA A 18 -6.46 -11.41 -27.74
C ALA A 18 -7.75 -12.05 -28.28
N PHE A 19 -7.59 -13.08 -29.11
CA PHE A 19 -8.72 -13.83 -29.68
C PHE A 19 -9.56 -14.52 -28.60
N GLY A 20 -8.91 -15.17 -27.63
CA GLY A 20 -9.61 -15.81 -26.53
C GLY A 20 -10.40 -14.82 -25.64
N ARG A 21 -9.86 -13.63 -25.38
CA ARG A 21 -10.56 -12.56 -24.66
C ARG A 21 -11.83 -12.09 -25.39
N LEU A 22 -11.74 -11.87 -26.71
CA LEU A 22 -12.88 -11.45 -27.51
C LEU A 22 -14.05 -12.45 -27.41
N LEU A 23 -13.75 -13.74 -27.48
CA LEU A 23 -14.76 -14.81 -27.35
C LEU A 23 -15.40 -14.81 -25.95
N ILE A 24 -14.62 -14.62 -24.89
CA ILE A 24 -15.13 -14.52 -23.51
C ILE A 24 -16.07 -13.33 -23.38
N LEU A 25 -15.64 -12.13 -23.78
CA LEU A 25 -16.45 -10.91 -23.70
C LEU A 25 -17.75 -11.03 -24.50
N THR A 26 -17.66 -11.61 -25.70
CA THR A 26 -18.83 -11.87 -26.55
C THR A 26 -19.79 -12.86 -25.89
N GLY A 27 -19.26 -13.95 -25.31
CA GLY A 27 -20.03 -14.93 -24.56
C GLY A 27 -20.77 -14.30 -23.37
N LEU A 28 -20.08 -13.47 -22.57
CA LEU A 28 -20.69 -12.75 -21.44
C LEU A 28 -21.79 -11.77 -21.89
N ALA A 29 -21.55 -10.99 -22.93
CA ALA A 29 -22.53 -10.04 -23.45
C ALA A 29 -23.77 -10.76 -24.01
N LEU A 30 -23.57 -11.86 -24.76
CA LEU A 30 -24.68 -12.68 -25.27
C LEU A 30 -25.48 -13.34 -24.16
N ALA A 31 -24.81 -13.81 -23.10
CA ALA A 31 -25.48 -14.38 -21.94
C ALA A 31 -26.40 -13.34 -21.29
N LEU A 32 -25.91 -12.12 -21.08
CA LEU A 32 -26.69 -11.01 -20.52
C LEU A 32 -27.91 -10.68 -21.38
N VAL A 33 -27.72 -10.50 -22.70
CA VAL A 33 -28.81 -10.19 -23.65
C VAL A 33 -29.86 -11.32 -23.66
N ASN A 34 -29.43 -12.57 -23.69
CA ASN A 34 -30.36 -13.72 -23.69
C ASN A 34 -31.10 -13.85 -22.36
N CYS A 35 -30.47 -13.60 -21.22
CA CYS A 35 -31.16 -13.55 -19.93
C CYS A 35 -32.24 -12.45 -19.91
N PHE A 36 -31.96 -11.24 -20.43
CA PHE A 36 -32.97 -10.20 -20.57
C PHE A 36 -34.12 -10.63 -21.49
N ARG A 37 -33.83 -11.28 -22.62
CA ARG A 37 -34.85 -11.83 -23.52
C ARG A 37 -35.73 -12.84 -22.78
N PHE A 38 -35.14 -13.75 -22.01
CA PHE A 38 -35.87 -14.72 -21.20
C PHE A 38 -36.74 -14.07 -20.11
N LEU A 39 -36.35 -12.90 -19.59
CA LEU A 39 -37.12 -12.16 -18.59
C LEU A 39 -38.27 -11.31 -19.15
N VAL A 40 -38.21 -10.90 -20.42
CA VAL A 40 -39.14 -9.93 -21.03
C VAL A 40 -40.07 -10.56 -22.08
N ALA A 41 -39.68 -11.65 -22.74
CA ALA A 41 -40.39 -12.15 -23.93
C ALA A 41 -41.65 -13.02 -23.64
N ARG A 42 -42.69 -12.85 -24.48
CA ARG A 42 -43.79 -13.81 -24.74
C ARG A 42 -43.28 -14.95 -25.68
N PRO A 43 -44.00 -16.07 -25.94
CA PRO A 43 -43.45 -17.44 -26.14
C PRO A 43 -42.51 -17.72 -27.34
N ALA A 44 -42.06 -16.72 -28.09
CA ALA A 44 -41.16 -16.86 -29.24
C ALA A 44 -39.71 -17.30 -28.89
N VAL A 45 -39.36 -17.44 -27.60
CA VAL A 45 -38.05 -17.95 -27.11
C VAL A 45 -38.26 -19.10 -26.11
N ALA A 46 -39.44 -19.71 -26.12
CA ALA A 46 -39.81 -20.70 -25.12
C ALA A 46 -39.25 -22.09 -25.48
N LEU A 47 -38.66 -22.77 -24.49
CA LEU A 47 -38.19 -24.13 -24.67
C LEU A 47 -39.39 -25.08 -24.46
N ALA A 48 -39.79 -25.83 -25.48
CA ALA A 48 -40.98 -26.68 -25.43
C ALA A 48 -40.93 -27.71 -24.28
N ALA A 49 -42.06 -27.87 -23.59
CA ALA A 49 -42.23 -28.92 -22.58
C ALA A 49 -42.37 -30.31 -23.22
N ASP A 50 -42.15 -31.38 -22.44
CA ASP A 50 -42.32 -32.74 -22.94
C ASP A 50 -43.80 -33.05 -23.16
N GLY A 51 -44.16 -33.56 -24.35
CA GLY A 51 -45.55 -33.87 -24.72
C GLY A 51 -46.36 -32.70 -25.26
N ALA A 52 -45.80 -31.49 -25.34
CA ALA A 52 -46.46 -30.35 -25.99
C ALA A 52 -46.59 -30.59 -27.51
N ALA A 53 -47.73 -30.20 -28.10
CA ALA A 53 -47.90 -30.21 -29.55
C ALA A 53 -46.78 -29.37 -30.20
N PRO A 54 -46.27 -29.73 -31.40
CA PRO A 54 -45.21 -28.99 -32.07
C PRO A 54 -45.74 -27.62 -32.54
N THR A 55 -45.87 -26.71 -31.59
CA THR A 55 -46.29 -25.34 -31.83
C THR A 55 -45.01 -24.55 -32.08
N VAL A 56 -44.90 -24.07 -33.31
CA VAL A 56 -43.79 -23.29 -33.90
C VAL A 56 -42.68 -24.13 -34.53
N ARG A 57 -42.92 -24.61 -35.77
CA ARG A 57 -41.85 -24.80 -36.75
C ARG A 57 -41.25 -23.41 -37.08
N HIS A 58 -40.02 -23.18 -36.67
CA HIS A 58 -39.22 -22.08 -37.24
C HIS A 58 -38.71 -22.52 -38.62
N GLU A 59 -39.34 -22.03 -39.68
CA GLU A 59 -38.84 -22.15 -41.06
C GLU A 59 -37.82 -21.03 -41.34
N GLY A 60 -36.65 -21.40 -41.90
CA GLY A 60 -35.59 -20.48 -42.32
C GLY A 60 -34.26 -20.59 -41.56
N GLY A 61 -33.15 -20.26 -42.24
CA GLY A 61 -31.74 -20.40 -41.79
C GLY A 61 -31.34 -19.64 -40.50
N ALA A 62 -32.26 -18.93 -39.86
CA ALA A 62 -32.05 -18.25 -38.58
C ALA A 62 -32.21 -19.17 -37.35
N ARG A 63 -32.19 -20.50 -37.52
CA ARG A 63 -32.27 -21.51 -36.44
C ARG A 63 -31.15 -21.39 -35.42
N PHE A 64 -29.95 -20.98 -35.84
CA PHE A 64 -28.76 -21.01 -35.00
C PHE A 64 -28.75 -19.92 -33.90
N LEU A 65 -29.47 -18.80 -34.08
CA LEU A 65 -29.44 -17.65 -33.16
C LEU A 65 -30.76 -17.37 -32.45
N ARG A 66 -31.87 -17.95 -32.91
CA ARG A 66 -33.23 -17.66 -32.38
C ARG A 66 -33.83 -18.78 -31.54
N GLY A 67 -33.31 -20.01 -31.60
CA GLY A 67 -33.80 -21.12 -30.80
C GLY A 67 -33.42 -21.02 -29.32
N ALA A 68 -34.29 -21.52 -28.43
CA ALA A 68 -34.05 -21.54 -26.99
C ALA A 68 -32.81 -22.36 -26.59
N GLY A 69 -32.48 -23.41 -27.33
CA GLY A 69 -31.27 -24.23 -27.13
C GLY A 69 -29.98 -23.44 -27.36
N PRO A 70 -29.73 -22.90 -28.57
CA PRO A 70 -28.55 -22.08 -28.84
C PRO A 70 -28.45 -20.84 -27.94
N ALA A 71 -29.57 -20.22 -27.56
CA ALA A 71 -29.57 -19.09 -26.63
C ALA A 71 -29.11 -19.47 -25.21
N LEU A 72 -29.32 -20.72 -24.80
CA LEU A 72 -28.96 -21.26 -23.49
C LEU A 72 -27.52 -21.81 -23.45
N PHE A 73 -27.09 -22.55 -24.49
CA PHE A 73 -25.79 -23.21 -24.51
C PHE A 73 -24.70 -22.42 -25.25
N GLY A 74 -25.06 -21.58 -26.21
CA GLY A 74 -24.11 -20.80 -27.01
C GLY A 74 -23.21 -19.88 -26.18
N PRO A 75 -23.75 -19.03 -25.29
CA PRO A 75 -22.93 -18.08 -24.54
C PRO A 75 -21.88 -18.75 -23.64
N PRO A 76 -22.20 -19.77 -22.81
CA PRO A 76 -21.19 -20.49 -22.04
C PRO A 76 -20.17 -21.22 -22.92
N VAL A 77 -20.58 -21.78 -24.06
CA VAL A 77 -19.65 -22.42 -25.01
C VAL A 77 -18.65 -21.41 -25.57
N LEU A 78 -19.08 -20.19 -25.90
CA LEU A 78 -18.16 -19.13 -26.35
C LEU A 78 -17.16 -18.72 -25.27
N VAL A 79 -17.59 -18.64 -24.01
CA VAL A 79 -16.69 -18.40 -22.87
C VAL A 79 -15.64 -19.51 -22.75
N LEU A 80 -16.05 -20.78 -22.85
CA LEU A 80 -15.13 -21.92 -22.80
C LEU A 80 -14.15 -21.92 -23.98
N LEU A 81 -14.64 -21.71 -25.21
CA LEU A 81 -13.80 -21.63 -26.40
C LEU A 81 -12.78 -20.49 -26.31
N GLY A 82 -13.17 -19.36 -25.73
CA GLY A 82 -12.26 -18.26 -25.45
C GLY A 82 -11.16 -18.62 -24.46
N ALA A 83 -11.48 -19.37 -23.40
CA ALA A 83 -10.46 -19.86 -22.46
C ALA A 83 -9.48 -20.86 -23.10
N CYS A 84 -10.00 -21.81 -23.88
CA CYS A 84 -9.18 -22.80 -24.58
C CYS A 84 -8.24 -22.13 -25.60
N SER A 85 -8.76 -21.19 -26.40
CA SER A 85 -7.94 -20.48 -27.39
C SER A 85 -6.92 -19.53 -26.76
N ALA A 86 -7.19 -18.98 -25.56
CA ALA A 86 -6.23 -18.14 -24.85
C ALA A 86 -5.06 -18.93 -24.23
N THR A 87 -5.26 -20.21 -23.91
CA THR A 87 -4.30 -21.05 -23.18
C THR A 87 -4.36 -22.51 -23.67
N PHE A 88 -3.74 -22.77 -24.82
CA PHE A 88 -3.81 -24.07 -25.51
C PHE A 88 -3.29 -25.25 -24.67
N LEU A 89 -2.15 -25.09 -23.99
CA LEU A 89 -1.53 -26.16 -23.19
C LEU A 89 -2.38 -26.62 -22.00
N ILE A 90 -3.25 -25.72 -21.49
CA ILE A 90 -4.13 -25.95 -20.34
C ILE A 90 -5.56 -26.33 -20.78
N THR A 91 -5.83 -26.36 -22.10
CA THR A 91 -7.16 -26.67 -22.67
C THR A 91 -7.78 -27.97 -22.13
N PRO A 92 -7.04 -29.09 -21.97
CA PRO A 92 -7.60 -30.31 -21.42
C PRO A 92 -8.22 -30.11 -20.03
N TRP A 93 -7.59 -29.30 -19.16
CA TRP A 93 -8.13 -28.99 -17.84
C TRP A 93 -9.44 -28.23 -17.90
N TYR A 94 -9.60 -27.24 -18.79
CA TYR A 94 -10.88 -26.55 -18.94
C TYR A 94 -11.98 -27.48 -19.45
N VAL A 95 -11.67 -28.38 -20.38
CA VAL A 95 -12.67 -29.33 -20.92
C VAL A 95 -13.10 -30.33 -19.86
N ILE A 96 -12.15 -30.94 -19.14
CA ILE A 96 -12.42 -31.91 -18.07
C ILE A 96 -13.28 -31.29 -16.97
N THR A 97 -13.00 -30.05 -16.59
CA THR A 97 -13.69 -29.37 -15.49
C THR A 97 -15.04 -28.76 -15.91
N ALA A 98 -15.19 -28.33 -17.16
CA ALA A 98 -16.45 -27.80 -17.68
C ALA A 98 -17.46 -28.89 -18.06
N ALA A 99 -17.02 -30.09 -18.47
CA ALA A 99 -17.91 -31.16 -18.93
C ALA A 99 -18.99 -31.57 -17.91
N PRO A 100 -18.69 -31.78 -16.60
CA PRO A 100 -19.70 -32.07 -15.59
C PRO A 100 -20.72 -30.94 -15.41
N LEU A 101 -20.28 -29.68 -15.51
CA LEU A 101 -21.17 -28.52 -15.46
C LEU A 101 -22.18 -28.54 -16.61
N PHE A 102 -21.71 -28.74 -17.85
CA PHE A 102 -22.60 -28.85 -19.02
C PHE A 102 -23.54 -30.05 -18.93
N ALA A 103 -23.06 -31.20 -18.44
CA ALA A 103 -23.89 -32.38 -18.20
C ALA A 103 -25.01 -32.10 -17.17
N ALA A 104 -24.69 -31.42 -16.07
CA ALA A 104 -25.67 -31.01 -15.07
C ALA A 104 -26.75 -30.08 -15.65
N VAL A 105 -26.35 -29.13 -16.51
CA VAL A 105 -27.29 -28.22 -17.20
C VAL A 105 -28.20 -28.99 -18.15
N VAL A 106 -27.67 -29.93 -18.94
CA VAL A 106 -28.49 -30.78 -19.83
C VAL A 106 -29.51 -31.58 -19.02
N VAL A 107 -29.10 -32.18 -17.90
CA VAL A 107 -30.01 -32.90 -17.00
C VAL A 107 -31.06 -31.95 -16.42
N ALA A 108 -30.67 -30.74 -16.00
CA ALA A 108 -31.59 -29.74 -15.45
C ALA A 108 -32.64 -29.32 -16.47
N VAL A 109 -32.23 -29.05 -17.69
CA VAL A 109 -33.11 -28.67 -18.78
C VAL A 109 -34.09 -29.80 -19.11
N ARG A 110 -33.62 -31.05 -19.23
CA ARG A 110 -34.50 -32.21 -19.44
C ARG A 110 -35.53 -32.36 -18.32
N ARG A 111 -35.11 -32.17 -17.06
CA ARG A 111 -36.00 -32.22 -15.90
C ARG A 111 -37.03 -31.11 -15.89
N LEU A 112 -36.63 -29.89 -16.22
CA LEU A 112 -37.53 -28.75 -16.34
C LEU A 112 -38.57 -29.03 -17.43
N ARG A 113 -38.17 -29.50 -18.62
CA ARG A 113 -39.11 -29.87 -19.70
C ARG A 113 -40.12 -30.94 -19.27
N ALA A 114 -39.65 -31.98 -18.58
CA ALA A 114 -40.51 -33.05 -18.07
C ALA A 114 -41.46 -32.58 -16.95
N GLU A 115 -41.02 -31.68 -16.06
CA GLU A 115 -41.86 -31.12 -15.00
C GLU A 115 -42.93 -30.18 -15.57
N HIS A 116 -42.60 -29.33 -16.54
CA HIS A 116 -43.59 -28.47 -17.22
C HIS A 116 -44.59 -29.29 -18.03
N GLY A 117 -44.11 -30.36 -18.70
CA GLY A 117 -44.98 -31.30 -19.40
C GLY A 117 -45.97 -31.98 -18.45
N ARG A 118 -45.50 -32.42 -17.28
CA ARG A 118 -46.36 -32.96 -16.21
C ARG A 118 -47.38 -31.96 -15.65
N ARG A 119 -47.13 -30.66 -15.79
CA ARG A 119 -48.05 -29.58 -15.37
C ARG A 119 -49.04 -29.16 -16.44
N GLY A 120 -48.89 -29.68 -17.67
CA GLY A 120 -49.70 -29.27 -18.82
C GLY A 120 -49.32 -27.89 -19.37
N GLU A 121 -48.09 -27.44 -19.12
CA GLU A 121 -47.55 -26.18 -19.65
C GLU A 121 -46.92 -26.44 -21.03
N ASP A 122 -47.12 -25.54 -21.99
CA ASP A 122 -46.60 -25.71 -23.36
C ASP A 122 -45.07 -25.50 -23.46
N ALA A 123 -44.48 -24.73 -22.53
CA ALA A 123 -43.07 -24.41 -22.55
C ALA A 123 -42.48 -24.05 -21.17
N VAL A 124 -41.17 -24.17 -21.04
CA VAL A 124 -40.40 -23.81 -19.84
C VAL A 124 -40.45 -22.31 -19.58
N ALA A 125 -40.69 -21.93 -18.33
CA ALA A 125 -40.77 -20.52 -17.92
C ALA A 125 -39.47 -19.75 -18.22
N GLY A 126 -39.60 -18.60 -18.90
CA GLY A 126 -38.50 -17.72 -19.26
C GLY A 126 -37.57 -17.35 -18.10
N PRO A 127 -38.07 -16.83 -16.95
CA PRO A 127 -37.22 -16.51 -15.81
C PRO A 127 -36.34 -17.68 -15.32
N VAL A 128 -36.80 -18.92 -15.49
CA VAL A 128 -36.07 -20.12 -15.05
C VAL A 128 -34.95 -20.44 -16.04
N LEU A 129 -35.17 -20.24 -17.34
CA LEU A 129 -34.09 -20.30 -18.34
C LEU A 129 -33.06 -19.19 -18.11
N ALA A 130 -33.48 -18.00 -17.68
CA ALA A 130 -32.56 -16.92 -17.30
C ALA A 130 -31.69 -17.30 -16.10
N VAL A 131 -32.27 -17.92 -15.05
CA VAL A 131 -31.52 -18.43 -13.89
C VAL A 131 -30.49 -19.49 -14.31
N VAL A 132 -30.88 -20.44 -15.15
CA VAL A 132 -29.95 -21.49 -15.63
C VAL A 132 -28.79 -20.84 -16.40
N LEU A 133 -29.07 -20.01 -17.40
CA LEU A 133 -28.04 -19.36 -18.23
C LEU A 133 -27.06 -18.54 -17.39
N SER A 134 -27.57 -17.66 -16.51
CA SER A 134 -26.72 -16.77 -15.72
C SER A 134 -25.86 -17.56 -14.72
N THR A 135 -26.44 -18.55 -14.05
CA THR A 135 -25.70 -19.38 -13.07
C THR A 135 -24.63 -20.20 -13.76
N THR A 136 -24.94 -20.86 -14.88
CA THR A 136 -23.97 -21.64 -15.65
C THR A 136 -22.82 -20.77 -16.14
N THR A 137 -23.11 -19.57 -16.65
CA THR A 137 -22.07 -18.66 -17.16
C THR A 137 -21.15 -18.18 -16.03
N LEU A 138 -21.71 -17.78 -14.88
CA LEU A 138 -20.94 -17.31 -13.72
C LEU A 138 -20.05 -18.43 -13.15
N VAL A 139 -20.61 -19.63 -12.93
CA VAL A 139 -19.86 -20.78 -12.44
C VAL A 139 -18.74 -21.15 -13.43
N LEU A 140 -19.02 -21.16 -14.73
CA LEU A 140 -18.00 -21.47 -15.73
C LEU A 140 -16.80 -20.52 -15.69
N VAL A 141 -17.05 -19.21 -15.52
CA VAL A 141 -15.95 -18.24 -15.37
C VAL A 141 -15.14 -18.51 -14.10
N GLY A 142 -15.80 -18.83 -12.99
CA GLY A 142 -15.13 -19.25 -11.75
C GLY A 142 -14.28 -20.52 -11.92
N VAL A 143 -14.80 -21.51 -12.65
CA VAL A 143 -14.05 -22.74 -12.99
C VAL A 143 -12.81 -22.42 -13.83
N ILE A 144 -12.95 -21.59 -14.87
CA ILE A 144 -11.83 -21.16 -15.72
C ILE A 144 -10.75 -20.47 -14.88
N MET A 145 -11.14 -19.55 -13.99
CA MET A 145 -10.18 -18.88 -13.11
C MET A 145 -9.54 -19.83 -12.11
N THR A 146 -10.31 -20.77 -11.55
CA THR A 146 -9.75 -21.80 -10.64
C THR A 146 -8.71 -22.64 -11.37
N VAL A 147 -9.01 -23.14 -12.56
CA VAL A 147 -8.02 -23.86 -13.37
C VAL A 147 -6.78 -23.01 -13.62
N ARG A 148 -6.97 -21.73 -13.96
CA ARG A 148 -5.86 -20.84 -14.30
C ARG A 148 -5.00 -20.37 -13.10
N LEU A 149 -5.58 -20.26 -11.91
CA LEU A 149 -4.90 -19.71 -10.72
C LEU A 149 -4.44 -20.77 -9.73
N VAL A 150 -5.01 -21.97 -9.80
CA VAL A 150 -4.81 -23.04 -8.83
C VAL A 150 -4.20 -24.26 -9.49
N VAL A 151 -4.88 -24.78 -10.51
CA VAL A 151 -4.55 -26.07 -11.10
C VAL A 151 -3.30 -25.94 -11.95
N GLN A 152 -3.23 -24.90 -12.80
CA GLN A 152 -2.07 -24.61 -13.62
C GLN A 152 -1.75 -23.10 -13.57
N PRO A 153 -1.03 -22.63 -12.52
CA PRO A 153 -0.65 -21.22 -12.35
C PRO A 153 0.36 -20.74 -13.39
N ASP A 154 1.21 -21.64 -13.90
CA ASP A 154 2.12 -21.36 -15.01
C ASP A 154 1.47 -21.76 -16.34
N PRO A 155 1.24 -20.81 -17.27
CA PRO A 155 0.58 -21.09 -18.54
C PRO A 155 1.49 -21.78 -19.56
N THR A 156 2.80 -21.89 -19.27
CA THR A 156 3.79 -22.49 -20.16
C THR A 156 4.01 -23.99 -19.91
N SER A 157 3.65 -24.48 -18.72
CA SER A 157 3.68 -25.91 -18.40
C SER A 157 2.49 -26.65 -19.00
N GLY A 158 2.77 -27.83 -19.56
CA GLY A 158 1.78 -28.66 -20.24
C GLY A 158 0.95 -29.48 -19.27
N PHE A 159 -0.16 -30.04 -19.77
CA PHE A 159 -0.99 -30.99 -19.03
C PHE A 159 -0.21 -32.22 -18.51
N ALA A 160 0.91 -32.58 -19.13
CA ALA A 160 1.73 -33.73 -18.72
C ALA A 160 2.67 -33.44 -17.52
N ASP A 161 2.89 -32.16 -17.20
CA ASP A 161 3.84 -31.73 -16.16
C ASP A 161 3.18 -31.55 -14.79
N SER A 162 1.89 -31.86 -14.66
CA SER A 162 1.11 -31.71 -13.43
C SER A 162 1.43 -32.81 -12.39
N ASP A 163 1.65 -32.42 -11.14
CA ASP A 163 1.97 -33.33 -10.04
C ASP A 163 0.70 -34.02 -9.44
N ARG A 164 0.90 -34.90 -8.45
CA ARG A 164 -0.22 -35.56 -7.74
C ARG A 164 -1.08 -34.57 -6.93
N GLY A 165 -0.49 -33.54 -6.33
CA GLY A 165 -1.19 -32.46 -5.62
C GLY A 165 -2.20 -31.72 -6.51
N THR A 166 -1.89 -31.56 -7.79
CA THR A 166 -2.73 -30.90 -8.80
C THR A 166 -4.06 -31.64 -9.00
N VAL A 167 -4.04 -32.97 -9.00
CA VAL A 167 -5.25 -33.80 -9.14
C VAL A 167 -6.16 -33.68 -7.92
N THR A 168 -5.58 -33.68 -6.72
CA THR A 168 -6.34 -33.44 -5.48
C THR A 168 -7.01 -32.07 -5.50
N ASP A 169 -6.29 -31.04 -5.94
CA ASP A 169 -6.82 -29.68 -6.02
C ASP A 169 -8.01 -29.56 -6.99
N VAL A 170 -7.96 -30.26 -8.14
CA VAL A 170 -9.08 -30.35 -9.09
C VAL A 170 -10.28 -31.06 -8.45
N VAL A 171 -10.06 -32.17 -7.75
CA VAL A 171 -11.14 -32.95 -7.14
C VAL A 171 -11.87 -32.14 -6.06
N PHE A 172 -11.12 -31.55 -5.13
CA PHE A 172 -11.69 -30.79 -4.02
C PHE A 172 -12.26 -29.43 -4.44
N SER A 173 -11.62 -28.75 -5.39
CA SER A 173 -12.06 -27.40 -5.79
C SER A 173 -13.22 -27.42 -6.78
N LEU A 174 -13.35 -28.47 -7.60
CA LEU A 174 -14.25 -28.47 -8.77
C LEU A 174 -15.16 -29.71 -8.87
N ALA A 175 -14.64 -30.92 -8.71
CA ALA A 175 -15.42 -32.15 -8.93
C ALA A 175 -16.48 -32.40 -7.85
N ILE A 176 -16.13 -32.25 -6.57
CA ILE A 176 -17.05 -32.47 -5.45
C ILE A 176 -18.27 -31.53 -5.50
N PRO A 177 -18.12 -30.21 -5.71
CA PRO A 177 -19.27 -29.31 -5.87
C PRO A 177 -20.20 -29.68 -7.04
N LEU A 178 -19.63 -30.04 -8.19
CA LEU A 178 -20.39 -30.38 -9.39
C LEU A 178 -21.14 -31.72 -9.24
N LEU A 179 -20.51 -32.71 -8.59
CA LEU A 179 -21.16 -33.99 -8.26
C LEU A 179 -22.23 -33.84 -7.18
N GLY A 180 -21.99 -33.00 -6.16
CA GLY A 180 -22.99 -32.65 -5.15
C GLY A 180 -24.25 -32.04 -5.77
N LEU A 181 -24.10 -31.19 -6.78
CA LEU A 181 -25.21 -30.63 -7.55
C LEU A 181 -25.99 -31.70 -8.33
N LEU A 182 -25.29 -32.60 -9.01
CA LEU A 182 -25.92 -33.74 -9.68
C LEU A 182 -26.69 -34.61 -8.68
N GLY A 183 -26.12 -34.84 -7.49
CA GLY A 183 -26.75 -35.55 -6.38
C GLY A 183 -28.02 -34.88 -5.87
N LEU A 184 -27.99 -33.57 -5.63
CA LEU A 184 -29.15 -32.76 -5.22
C LEU A 184 -30.29 -32.84 -6.25
N MET A 185 -29.94 -32.83 -7.54
CA MET A 185 -30.90 -33.00 -8.63
C MET A 185 -31.45 -34.42 -8.76
N TRP A 186 -30.71 -35.44 -8.31
CA TRP A 186 -31.13 -36.83 -8.29
C TRP A 186 -31.94 -37.22 -7.05
N TRP A 187 -31.78 -36.49 -5.94
CA TRP A 187 -32.40 -36.75 -4.64
C TRP A 187 -33.92 -36.92 -4.68
N GLU A 188 -34.64 -36.26 -5.61
CA GLU A 188 -36.09 -36.43 -5.77
C GLU A 188 -36.52 -37.86 -6.17
N ARG A 189 -35.65 -38.67 -6.80
CA ARG A 189 -35.98 -40.07 -7.13
C ARG A 189 -35.98 -40.99 -5.91
N LEU A 190 -35.28 -40.62 -4.83
CA LEU A 190 -35.10 -41.51 -3.69
C LEU A 190 -36.40 -41.71 -2.89
N ARG A 191 -37.44 -40.86 -3.03
CA ARG A 191 -38.72 -40.93 -2.29
C ARG A 191 -38.58 -41.14 -0.76
N VAL A 192 -37.38 -40.99 -0.19
CA VAL A 192 -37.09 -41.30 1.22
C VAL A 192 -37.90 -40.41 2.14
N VAL A 193 -38.03 -39.12 1.80
CA VAL A 193 -38.78 -38.13 2.60
C VAL A 193 -40.28 -38.38 2.61
N ASP A 194 -40.86 -38.91 1.53
CA ASP A 194 -42.29 -39.27 1.49
C ASP A 194 -42.58 -40.59 2.25
N ARG A 195 -41.54 -41.36 2.60
CA ARG A 195 -41.60 -42.61 3.39
C ARG A 195 -41.21 -42.45 4.85
N LEU A 196 -40.71 -41.29 5.28
CA LEU A 196 -40.39 -41.04 6.69
C LEU A 196 -41.68 -40.95 7.53
N PRO A 197 -41.87 -41.81 8.55
CA PRO A 197 -43.11 -41.87 9.34
C PRO A 197 -43.36 -40.63 10.23
N TRP A 198 -42.42 -39.69 10.26
CA TRP A 198 -42.47 -38.47 11.06
C TRP A 198 -42.84 -37.26 10.20
N ARG A 199 -44.13 -37.08 9.95
CA ARG A 199 -44.68 -35.73 9.67
C ARG A 199 -45.04 -35.10 11.02
N PRO A 200 -44.28 -34.12 11.54
CA PRO A 200 -44.61 -33.52 12.83
C PRO A 200 -45.93 -32.75 12.69
N ARG A 201 -46.98 -33.22 13.37
CA ARG A 201 -48.29 -32.57 13.41
C ARG A 201 -48.26 -31.17 14.05
N LYS A 202 -47.18 -30.80 14.75
CA LYS A 202 -46.99 -29.48 15.37
C LYS A 202 -45.84 -28.72 14.70
N PRO A 203 -46.11 -27.59 14.02
CA PRO A 203 -45.09 -26.82 13.31
C PRO A 203 -44.00 -26.29 14.24
N VAL A 204 -44.28 -26.07 15.54
CA VAL A 204 -43.36 -25.46 16.53
C VAL A 204 -42.05 -26.22 16.74
N LEU A 205 -42.07 -27.56 16.72
CA LEU A 205 -40.86 -28.37 16.93
C LEU A 205 -39.85 -28.18 15.78
N LEU A 206 -40.34 -28.08 14.54
CA LEU A 206 -39.53 -27.78 13.36
C LEU A 206 -38.87 -26.39 13.42
N TYR A 207 -39.51 -25.39 14.05
CA TYR A 207 -38.88 -24.07 14.24
C TYR A 207 -37.72 -24.14 15.22
N TRP A 208 -37.90 -24.82 16.34
CA TRP A 208 -36.84 -24.96 17.33
C TRP A 208 -35.69 -25.84 16.84
N ILE A 209 -35.98 -26.87 16.03
CA ILE A 209 -34.95 -27.65 15.34
C ILE A 209 -34.22 -26.79 14.30
N GLY A 210 -34.95 -25.98 13.51
CA GLY A 210 -34.33 -25.10 12.50
C GLY A 210 -33.47 -23.99 13.12
N ILE A 211 -33.98 -23.32 14.15
CA ILE A 211 -33.21 -22.33 14.94
C ILE A 211 -32.04 -23.02 15.63
N GLY A 212 -32.25 -24.20 16.23
CA GLY A 212 -31.20 -25.01 16.84
C GLY A 212 -30.13 -25.44 15.85
N ALA A 213 -30.48 -25.72 14.59
CA ALA A 213 -29.54 -26.08 13.54
C ALA A 213 -28.78 -24.85 12.99
N VAL A 214 -29.41 -23.68 12.89
CA VAL A 214 -28.71 -22.42 12.60
C VAL A 214 -27.73 -22.11 13.72
N VAL A 215 -28.18 -22.20 14.99
CA VAL A 215 -27.33 -22.05 16.16
C VAL A 215 -26.19 -23.06 16.12
N LEU A 216 -26.46 -24.34 15.87
CA LEU A 216 -25.43 -25.38 15.76
C LEU A 216 -24.41 -25.05 14.66
N LEU A 217 -24.84 -24.63 13.47
CA LEU A 217 -23.90 -24.33 12.37
C LEU A 217 -23.08 -23.05 12.58
N PHE A 218 -23.54 -22.11 13.41
CA PHE A 218 -22.80 -20.89 13.76
C PHE A 218 -22.08 -20.97 15.12
N VAL A 219 -22.47 -21.89 16.03
CA VAL A 219 -21.93 -22.06 17.39
C VAL A 219 -21.10 -23.33 17.54
N ALA A 220 -21.35 -24.41 16.80
CA ALA A 220 -20.47 -25.60 16.81
C ALA A 220 -19.01 -25.27 16.44
N PRO A 221 -18.73 -24.34 15.51
CA PRO A 221 -17.35 -23.89 15.27
C PRO A 221 -16.73 -23.11 16.44
N LEU A 222 -17.54 -22.64 17.41
CA LEU A 222 -17.07 -22.03 18.66
C LEU A 222 -16.72 -23.09 19.72
N LEU A 223 -17.24 -24.32 19.57
CA LEU A 223 -16.97 -25.44 20.46
C LEU A 223 -15.80 -26.31 19.98
N ASP A 224 -15.33 -26.10 18.75
CA ASP A 224 -14.09 -26.68 18.26
C ASP A 224 -12.91 -25.92 18.90
N LEU A 225 -12.34 -26.52 19.94
CA LEU A 225 -11.23 -25.99 20.73
C LEU A 225 -9.86 -26.10 20.03
N ASN A 226 -9.83 -26.62 18.80
CA ASN A 226 -8.60 -26.65 18.02
C ASN A 226 -8.29 -25.23 17.53
N ARG A 227 -7.05 -24.77 17.77
CA ARG A 227 -6.51 -23.39 17.58
C ARG A 227 -6.62 -22.77 16.17
N ASN A 228 -7.42 -23.33 15.25
CA ASN A 228 -7.56 -22.75 13.93
C ASN A 228 -8.56 -21.58 13.94
N ASP A 229 -8.09 -20.40 13.51
CA ASP A 229 -8.86 -19.15 13.38
C ASP A 229 -10.04 -19.22 12.39
N ASN A 230 -10.16 -20.33 11.65
CA ASN A 230 -11.20 -20.49 10.64
C ASN A 230 -12.50 -21.04 11.24
N LEU A 231 -13.65 -20.46 10.86
CA LEU A 231 -14.98 -21.03 11.09
C LEU A 231 -15.19 -22.29 10.22
N ALA A 232 -14.51 -23.39 10.54
CA ALA A 232 -14.66 -24.68 9.88
C ALA A 232 -15.05 -25.75 10.92
N PHE A 233 -15.82 -26.75 10.49
CA PHE A 233 -16.13 -27.94 11.30
C PHE A 233 -15.82 -29.17 10.45
N PHE A 234 -14.87 -30.01 10.88
CA PHE A 234 -14.32 -31.12 10.07
C PHE A 234 -13.84 -30.68 8.66
N GLY A 235 -13.18 -29.52 8.57
CA GLY A 235 -12.68 -28.98 7.28
C GLY A 235 -13.78 -28.47 6.33
N ILE A 236 -15.05 -28.48 6.75
CA ILE A 236 -16.16 -27.89 5.99
C ILE A 236 -16.39 -26.48 6.50
N ALA A 237 -16.35 -25.49 5.60
CA ALA A 237 -16.73 -24.12 5.92
C ALA A 237 -18.22 -24.04 6.31
N THR A 238 -18.50 -24.08 7.61
CA THR A 238 -19.86 -24.01 8.18
C THR A 238 -20.59 -22.68 7.95
N PRO A 239 -19.93 -21.51 7.81
CA PRO A 239 -20.62 -20.25 7.61
C PRO A 239 -21.35 -20.15 6.27
N GLU A 240 -20.81 -20.76 5.21
CA GLU A 240 -21.42 -20.72 3.87
C GLU A 240 -22.78 -21.44 3.85
N TYR A 241 -22.85 -22.62 4.47
CA TYR A 241 -24.11 -23.35 4.66
C TYR A 241 -25.02 -22.67 5.67
N GLY A 242 -24.43 -22.07 6.72
CA GLY A 242 -25.12 -21.24 7.70
C GLY A 242 -25.90 -20.09 7.06
N LYS A 243 -25.32 -19.37 6.09
CA LYS A 243 -26.00 -18.28 5.34
C LYS A 243 -27.29 -18.78 4.69
N VAL A 244 -27.24 -19.92 4.00
CA VAL A 244 -28.40 -20.49 3.29
C VAL A 244 -29.48 -20.94 4.27
N LEU A 245 -29.08 -21.61 5.35
CA LEU A 245 -30.01 -22.07 6.38
C LEU A 245 -30.66 -20.89 7.14
N TYR A 246 -29.88 -19.84 7.43
CA TYR A 246 -30.38 -18.59 8.00
C TYR A 246 -31.51 -18.00 7.15
N ILE A 247 -31.30 -17.87 5.83
CA ILE A 247 -32.30 -17.34 4.90
C ILE A 247 -33.56 -18.21 4.91
N TRP A 248 -33.40 -19.54 4.96
CA TRP A 248 -34.52 -20.48 5.01
C TRP A 248 -35.35 -20.34 6.28
N VAL A 249 -34.71 -20.35 7.45
CA VAL A 249 -35.39 -20.17 8.74
C VAL A 249 -36.08 -18.81 8.80
N LEU A 250 -35.38 -17.74 8.39
CA LEU A 250 -35.94 -16.40 8.35
C LEU A 250 -37.17 -16.29 7.44
N ALA A 251 -37.10 -16.87 6.23
CA ALA A 251 -38.20 -16.89 5.28
C ALA A 251 -39.43 -17.65 5.82
N VAL A 252 -39.22 -18.81 6.46
CA VAL A 252 -40.29 -19.62 7.04
C VAL A 252 -40.93 -18.91 8.24
N VAL A 253 -40.12 -18.33 9.12
CA VAL A 253 -40.57 -17.51 10.25
C VAL A 253 -41.44 -16.36 9.75
N LEU A 254 -40.94 -15.54 8.82
CA LEU A 254 -41.66 -14.36 8.36
C LEU A 254 -42.93 -14.68 7.56
N ALA A 255 -42.90 -15.71 6.72
CA ALA A 255 -44.07 -16.13 5.95
C ALA A 255 -45.25 -16.60 6.82
N ARG A 256 -44.96 -17.14 8.01
CA ARG A 256 -45.98 -17.51 8.99
C ARG A 256 -46.64 -16.31 9.65
N TYR A 257 -45.93 -15.19 9.76
CA TYR A 257 -46.38 -14.00 10.49
C TYR A 257 -46.90 -12.85 9.60
N ALA A 258 -46.76 -12.95 8.27
CA ALA A 258 -47.10 -11.91 7.30
C ALA A 258 -48.59 -11.46 7.26
N ILE A 259 -49.55 -12.22 7.81
CA ILE A 259 -50.98 -11.80 7.90
C ILE A 259 -51.30 -11.07 9.22
N GLY A 260 -50.35 -10.97 10.16
CA GLY A 260 -50.60 -10.47 11.52
C GLY A 260 -49.98 -9.13 11.89
N PHE A 261 -49.34 -8.41 10.97
CA PHE A 261 -48.62 -7.15 11.23
C PHE A 261 -49.54 -5.93 11.49
N GLN A 262 -50.72 -6.13 12.07
CA GLN A 262 -51.49 -5.04 12.66
C GLN A 262 -51.13 -4.90 14.15
N VAL A 263 -50.43 -3.82 14.46
CA VAL A 263 -50.25 -3.34 15.84
C VAL A 263 -51.58 -2.71 16.25
N ARG A 264 -52.38 -3.37 17.10
CA ARG A 264 -53.54 -2.72 17.72
C ARG A 264 -53.02 -1.81 18.84
N PRO A 265 -53.16 -0.48 18.75
CA PRO A 265 -52.79 0.40 19.85
C PRO A 265 -53.83 0.23 20.96
N GLY A 266 -53.40 0.03 22.21
CA GLY A 266 -54.28 0.22 23.37
C GLY A 266 -54.31 -0.87 24.45
N ALA A 267 -53.63 -2.02 24.30
CA ALA A 267 -53.81 -3.13 25.26
C ALA A 267 -52.66 -3.35 26.26
N LEU A 268 -51.97 -2.30 26.71
CA LEU A 268 -50.92 -2.45 27.73
C LEU A 268 -51.17 -1.56 28.96
N ARG A 269 -52.16 -1.95 29.79
CA ARG A 269 -52.25 -1.47 31.18
C ARG A 269 -51.36 -2.33 32.08
N TRP A 270 -50.47 -1.63 32.80
CA TRP A 270 -49.40 -2.15 33.65
C TRP A 270 -49.90 -2.87 34.91
N ARG A 271 -49.61 -4.18 35.04
CA ARG A 271 -49.30 -4.86 36.32
C ARG A 271 -48.41 -6.10 36.06
N PRO A 272 -47.31 -6.31 36.81
CA PRO A 272 -46.33 -7.35 36.52
C PRO A 272 -46.74 -8.68 37.16
N SER A 273 -46.98 -9.70 36.34
CA SER A 273 -46.90 -11.09 36.79
C SER A 273 -46.21 -11.95 35.74
N VAL A 274 -45.26 -12.78 36.18
CA VAL A 274 -44.37 -13.61 35.35
C VAL A 274 -45.17 -14.52 34.40
N ALA A 275 -46.34 -15.00 34.81
CA ALA A 275 -47.24 -15.80 33.98
C ALA A 275 -47.95 -15.00 32.86
N ARG A 276 -48.10 -13.67 33.02
CA ARG A 276 -48.60 -12.76 31.98
C ARG A 276 -47.46 -12.25 31.10
N LEU A 277 -46.23 -12.14 31.62
CA LEU A 277 -45.03 -11.91 30.81
C LEU A 277 -44.76 -13.08 29.86
N ARG A 278 -44.91 -14.33 30.34
CA ARG A 278 -44.87 -15.54 29.50
C ARG A 278 -45.99 -15.57 28.45
N ARG A 279 -47.21 -15.14 28.81
CA ARG A 279 -48.35 -15.04 27.87
C ARG A 279 -48.25 -13.83 26.92
N ALA A 280 -47.60 -12.75 27.31
CA ALA A 280 -47.31 -11.57 26.50
C ALA A 280 -46.13 -11.84 25.56
N ALA A 281 -45.12 -12.60 25.97
CA ALA A 281 -44.09 -13.17 25.10
C ALA A 281 -44.69 -14.18 24.10
N ALA A 282 -45.70 -14.95 24.52
CA ALA A 282 -46.45 -15.85 23.63
C ALA A 282 -47.47 -15.15 22.71
N LYS A 283 -47.85 -13.88 23.00
CA LYS A 283 -48.81 -13.08 22.20
C LYS A 283 -48.16 -11.86 21.50
N GLY A 284 -46.90 -11.55 21.79
CA GLY A 284 -46.16 -10.37 21.36
C GLY A 284 -45.47 -10.60 20.01
N LYS A 285 -45.94 -9.88 18.99
CA LYS A 285 -45.54 -9.95 17.58
C LYS A 285 -44.12 -9.36 17.37
N HIS A 286 -43.11 -10.15 16.99
CA HIS A 286 -42.60 -10.52 15.63
C HIS A 286 -41.78 -9.48 14.83
N VAL A 287 -40.76 -8.87 15.46
CA VAL A 287 -39.58 -8.28 14.77
C VAL A 287 -38.27 -8.71 15.46
N GLY A 288 -38.27 -8.79 16.80
CA GLY A 288 -37.09 -9.15 17.58
C GLY A 288 -36.43 -10.49 17.22
N TYR A 289 -37.15 -11.47 16.65
CA TYR A 289 -36.57 -12.73 16.18
C TYR A 289 -35.62 -12.56 14.98
N ILE A 290 -35.92 -11.61 14.08
CA ILE A 290 -35.07 -11.31 12.92
C ILE A 290 -33.73 -10.78 13.41
N PHE A 291 -33.78 -9.86 14.37
CA PHE A 291 -32.61 -9.21 14.94
C PHE A 291 -31.88 -10.08 15.96
N LEU A 292 -32.56 -10.99 16.64
CA LEU A 292 -31.92 -12.02 17.46
C LEU A 292 -31.14 -12.98 16.56
N MET A 293 -31.72 -13.44 15.44
CA MET A 293 -31.01 -14.32 14.50
C MET A 293 -29.84 -13.60 13.83
N PHE A 294 -30.01 -12.34 13.40
CA PHE A 294 -28.90 -11.54 12.85
C PHE A 294 -27.84 -11.23 13.91
N GLY A 295 -28.25 -10.85 15.12
CA GLY A 295 -27.37 -10.60 16.25
C GLY A 295 -26.58 -11.83 16.68
N LEU A 296 -27.16 -13.04 16.59
CA LEU A 296 -26.43 -14.29 16.82
C LEU A 296 -25.32 -14.51 15.78
N VAL A 297 -25.57 -14.21 14.50
CA VAL A 297 -24.53 -14.27 13.46
C VAL A 297 -23.44 -13.21 13.73
N GLY A 298 -23.85 -12.00 14.11
CA GLY A 298 -22.91 -10.92 14.48
C GLY A 298 -22.08 -11.24 15.72
N VAL A 299 -22.66 -11.83 16.76
CA VAL A 299 -21.96 -12.27 17.98
C VAL A 299 -21.02 -13.43 17.69
N ALA A 300 -21.42 -14.41 16.88
CA ALA A 300 -20.53 -15.49 16.47
C ALA A 300 -19.34 -14.96 15.64
N GLY A 301 -19.59 -13.99 14.75
CA GLY A 301 -18.54 -13.31 13.99
C GLY A 301 -17.60 -12.48 14.88
N LEU A 302 -18.13 -11.79 15.89
CA LEU A 302 -17.35 -11.05 16.90
C LEU A 302 -16.40 -11.98 17.66
N ILE A 303 -16.89 -13.13 18.13
CA ILE A 303 -16.10 -14.08 18.94
C ILE A 303 -14.93 -14.68 18.14
N LYS A 304 -15.10 -14.89 16.83
CA LYS A 304 -14.08 -15.48 15.94
C LYS A 304 -13.35 -14.47 15.06
N THR A 305 -13.52 -13.16 15.32
CA THR A 305 -12.91 -12.08 14.53
C THR A 305 -13.17 -12.15 13.02
N ASP A 306 -14.30 -12.75 12.61
CA ASP A 306 -14.70 -12.91 11.21
C ASP A 306 -16.07 -12.24 10.95
N ILE A 307 -16.02 -11.08 10.29
CA ILE A 307 -17.23 -10.34 9.87
C ILE A 307 -17.82 -10.85 8.55
N GLY A 308 -17.13 -11.74 7.84
CA GLY A 308 -17.45 -12.23 6.51
C GLY A 308 -18.86 -12.80 6.37
N PRO A 309 -19.36 -13.64 7.30
CA PRO A 309 -20.72 -14.18 7.24
C PRO A 309 -21.83 -13.15 7.54
N THR A 310 -21.51 -12.07 8.25
CA THR A 310 -22.45 -11.03 8.67
C THR A 310 -22.91 -10.17 7.49
N ILE A 311 -22.03 -9.91 6.52
CA ILE A 311 -22.35 -9.02 5.39
C ILE A 311 -23.39 -9.65 4.43
N PRO A 312 -23.23 -10.90 3.94
CA PRO A 312 -24.23 -11.52 3.07
C PRO A 312 -25.57 -11.76 3.78
N THR A 313 -25.54 -12.14 5.07
CA THR A 313 -26.77 -12.32 5.87
C THR A 313 -27.47 -10.99 6.15
N PHE A 314 -26.74 -9.89 6.33
CA PHE A 314 -27.30 -8.54 6.41
C PHE A 314 -28.08 -8.18 5.14
N PHE A 315 -27.45 -8.31 3.96
CA PHE A 315 -28.11 -8.00 2.69
C PHE A 315 -29.32 -8.89 2.43
N ALA A 316 -29.23 -10.18 2.76
CA ALA A 316 -30.38 -11.09 2.67
C ALA A 316 -31.55 -10.62 3.56
N THR A 317 -31.25 -10.28 4.82
CA THR A 317 -32.22 -9.83 5.82
C THR A 317 -32.91 -8.55 5.40
N VAL A 318 -32.13 -7.52 5.04
CA VAL A 318 -32.65 -6.22 4.58
C VAL A 318 -33.54 -6.41 3.36
N THR A 319 -33.12 -7.21 2.39
CA THR A 319 -33.89 -7.44 1.16
C THR A 319 -35.23 -8.13 1.45
N ILE A 320 -35.24 -9.15 2.32
CA ILE A 320 -36.47 -9.83 2.77
C ILE A 320 -37.42 -8.85 3.47
N VAL A 321 -36.90 -8.03 4.39
CA VAL A 321 -37.69 -7.05 5.16
C VAL A 321 -38.26 -5.97 4.25
N VAL A 322 -37.46 -5.38 3.37
CA VAL A 322 -37.90 -4.36 2.40
C VAL A 322 -38.97 -4.92 1.48
N PHE A 323 -38.82 -6.16 1.01
CA PHE A 323 -39.82 -6.81 0.17
C PHE A 323 -41.15 -7.01 0.90
N LEU A 324 -41.12 -7.42 2.17
CA LEU A 324 -42.32 -7.53 3.01
C LEU A 324 -43.00 -6.19 3.25
N LEU A 325 -42.24 -5.14 3.55
CA LEU A 325 -42.77 -3.78 3.72
C LEU A 325 -43.42 -3.27 2.42
N ARG A 326 -42.82 -3.52 1.26
CA ARG A 326 -43.42 -3.17 -0.05
C ARG A 326 -44.73 -3.89 -0.31
N LEU A 327 -44.84 -5.17 0.07
CA LEU A 327 -46.10 -5.92 -0.03
C LEU A 327 -47.19 -5.33 0.90
N GLN A 328 -46.82 -4.87 2.09
CA GLN A 328 -47.75 -4.23 3.02
C GLN A 328 -48.23 -2.86 2.53
N VAL A 329 -47.34 -2.00 2.04
CA VAL A 329 -47.71 -0.69 1.48
C VAL A 329 -48.69 -0.85 0.31
N ARG A 330 -48.47 -1.85 -0.57
CA ARG A 330 -49.41 -2.16 -1.66
C ARG A 330 -50.79 -2.64 -1.17
N SER A 331 -50.89 -3.16 0.05
CA SER A 331 -52.16 -3.57 0.67
C SER A 331 -52.92 -2.41 1.37
N GLY A 332 -52.44 -1.17 1.25
CA GLY A 332 -53.17 0.04 1.68
C GLY A 332 -52.77 0.63 3.04
N THR A 333 -51.76 0.10 3.73
CA THR A 333 -51.24 0.67 4.99
C THR A 333 -50.25 1.81 4.73
N ARG A 334 -50.38 2.94 5.45
CA ARG A 334 -49.43 4.08 5.36
C ARG A 334 -48.04 3.67 5.91
N LEU A 335 -46.99 3.98 5.16
CA LEU A 335 -45.60 3.62 5.49
C LEU A 335 -45.15 4.22 6.84
N LEU A 336 -45.51 5.47 7.11
CA LEU A 336 -45.18 6.19 8.35
C LEU A 336 -45.83 5.56 9.59
N ASP A 337 -47.07 5.07 9.51
CA ASP A 337 -47.75 4.38 10.61
C ASP A 337 -47.12 3.02 10.94
N THR A 338 -46.51 2.38 9.94
CA THR A 338 -45.80 1.10 10.08
C THR A 338 -44.42 1.29 10.72
N LEU A 339 -43.73 2.40 10.40
CA LEU A 339 -42.43 2.76 10.98
C LEU A 339 -42.56 3.32 12.41
N ASN A 340 -43.57 4.17 12.69
CA ASN A 340 -43.77 4.80 14.00
C ASN A 340 -44.43 3.88 15.05
N SER A 341 -45.20 2.86 14.65
CA SER A 341 -45.89 1.97 15.60
C SER A 341 -44.98 0.90 16.24
N SER A 342 -43.70 0.85 15.88
CA SER A 342 -42.79 -0.24 16.21
C SER A 342 -41.60 0.22 17.06
N ARG A 343 -41.82 0.36 18.38
CA ARG A 343 -40.70 0.51 19.35
C ARG A 343 -39.66 -0.63 19.21
N SER A 344 -40.09 -1.80 18.73
CA SER A 344 -39.22 -2.96 18.47
C SER A 344 -38.37 -2.85 17.20
N LEU A 345 -38.79 -2.09 16.17
CA LEU A 345 -37.96 -1.78 15.00
C LEU A 345 -36.86 -0.80 15.35
N TRP A 346 -37.18 0.26 16.10
CA TRP A 346 -36.18 1.23 16.58
C TRP A 346 -35.20 0.60 17.56
N ALA A 347 -35.68 -0.19 18.53
CA ALA A 347 -34.80 -0.95 19.44
C ALA A 347 -33.90 -1.94 18.70
N ALA A 348 -34.40 -2.52 17.61
CA ALA A 348 -33.65 -3.43 16.78
C ALA A 348 -32.58 -2.75 15.91
N LEU A 349 -32.91 -1.63 15.27
CA LEU A 349 -31.93 -0.80 14.55
C LEU A 349 -30.86 -0.28 15.51
N LEU A 350 -31.25 0.09 16.74
CA LEU A 350 -30.33 0.52 17.79
C LEU A 350 -29.43 -0.62 18.27
N LEU A 351 -29.95 -1.85 18.44
CA LEU A 351 -29.16 -3.04 18.74
C LEU A 351 -28.19 -3.39 17.61
N THR A 352 -28.64 -3.33 16.35
CA THR A 352 -27.77 -3.53 15.17
C THR A 352 -26.69 -2.45 15.08
N GLY A 353 -27.04 -1.19 15.35
CA GLY A 353 -26.09 -0.09 15.45
C GLY A 353 -25.08 -0.27 16.59
N LEU A 354 -25.52 -0.79 17.74
CA LEU A 354 -24.67 -1.10 18.87
C LEU A 354 -23.68 -2.23 18.55
N ILE A 355 -24.17 -3.32 17.94
CA ILE A 355 -23.31 -4.42 17.47
C ILE A 355 -22.32 -3.90 16.43
N ALA A 356 -22.75 -3.10 15.46
CA ALA A 356 -21.86 -2.49 14.47
C ALA A 356 -20.81 -1.57 15.13
N TYR A 357 -21.19 -0.78 16.14
CA TYR A 357 -20.27 0.04 16.92
C TYR A 357 -19.20 -0.82 17.60
N PHE A 358 -19.59 -1.88 18.31
CA PHE A 358 -18.62 -2.78 18.96
C PHE A 358 -17.74 -3.51 17.96
N VAL A 359 -18.28 -3.94 16.81
CA VAL A 359 -17.49 -4.53 15.71
C VAL A 359 -16.44 -3.53 15.21
N LEU A 360 -16.79 -2.26 15.03
CA LEU A 360 -15.87 -1.21 14.57
C LEU A 360 -14.75 -0.88 15.57
N GLN A 361 -14.91 -1.23 16.84
CA GLN A 361 -13.91 -0.99 17.89
C GLN A 361 -12.89 -2.13 18.03
N LEU A 362 -13.08 -3.26 17.33
CA LEU A 362 -12.13 -4.38 17.36
C LEU A 362 -10.78 -3.98 16.74
N ASP A 363 -9.68 -4.41 17.35
CA ASP A 363 -8.33 -4.11 16.86
C ASP A 363 -8.06 -4.73 15.47
N TYR A 364 -8.70 -5.86 15.17
CA TYR A 364 -8.77 -6.44 13.81
C TYR A 364 -9.35 -5.48 12.76
N VAL A 365 -10.33 -4.65 13.14
CA VAL A 365 -10.95 -3.66 12.23
C VAL A 365 -10.09 -2.41 12.12
N LYS A 366 -9.42 -1.99 13.21
CA LYS A 366 -8.48 -0.85 13.19
C LYS A 366 -7.29 -1.12 12.26
N THR A 367 -6.68 -2.30 12.36
CA THR A 367 -5.58 -2.69 11.45
C THR A 367 -6.01 -2.74 9.99
N ARG A 368 -7.24 -3.19 9.69
CA ARG A 368 -7.79 -3.09 8.32
C ARG A 368 -8.16 -1.67 7.90
N GLN A 369 -8.50 -0.78 8.84
CA GLN A 369 -8.71 0.65 8.57
C GLN A 369 -7.39 1.37 8.25
N GLU A 370 -6.31 1.04 8.93
CA GLU A 370 -4.96 1.56 8.62
C GLU A 370 -4.53 1.15 7.21
N ALA A 371 -4.64 -0.13 6.87
CA ALA A 371 -4.40 -0.64 5.51
C ALA A 371 -5.32 -0.02 4.45
N TRP A 372 -6.53 0.39 4.83
CA TRP A 372 -7.47 1.06 3.93
C TRP A 372 -7.09 2.54 3.69
N HIS A 373 -6.69 3.27 4.74
CA HIS A 373 -6.31 4.68 4.67
C HIS A 373 -4.94 4.88 4.01
N GLN A 374 -4.01 3.98 4.29
CA GLN A 374 -2.63 4.05 3.81
C GLN A 374 -2.20 2.71 3.20
N PRO A 375 -2.80 2.27 2.07
CA PRO A 375 -2.51 0.95 1.51
C PRO A 375 -1.04 0.79 1.08
N TRP A 376 -0.33 1.90 0.88
CA TRP A 376 1.05 1.92 0.37
C TRP A 376 2.11 2.07 1.48
N THR A 377 1.74 2.26 2.75
CA THR A 377 2.70 2.38 3.86
C THR A 377 3.28 1.05 4.30
N PHE A 378 2.61 -0.05 3.97
CA PHE A 378 3.10 -1.39 4.24
C PHE A 378 4.14 -1.79 3.19
N GLY A 379 5.33 -2.19 3.65
CA GLY A 379 6.43 -2.59 2.79
C GLY A 379 6.00 -3.67 1.78
N TRP A 380 6.23 -3.41 0.50
CA TRP A 380 5.90 -4.31 -0.61
C TRP A 380 6.84 -5.52 -0.68
N SER A 381 7.96 -5.41 0.02
CA SER A 381 8.96 -6.44 0.27
C SER A 381 9.59 -6.15 1.63
N THR A 382 9.87 -7.19 2.40
CA THR A 382 10.65 -7.06 3.63
C THR A 382 12.13 -6.91 3.28
N PRO A 383 12.85 -5.90 3.79
CA PRO A 383 14.30 -5.85 3.63
C PRO A 383 14.96 -6.98 4.44
N CYS A 384 15.93 -7.62 3.81
CA CYS A 384 16.88 -8.51 4.46
C CYS A 384 17.69 -7.72 5.50
N ALA A 385 17.61 -8.08 6.78
CA ALA A 385 18.39 -7.42 7.83
C ALA A 385 19.61 -8.27 8.21
N PRO A 386 20.82 -7.68 8.32
CA PRO A 386 22.00 -8.42 8.75
C PRO A 386 21.82 -8.97 10.18
N PRO A 387 22.50 -10.08 10.53
CA PRO A 387 22.43 -10.62 11.87
C PRO A 387 22.96 -9.62 12.91
N PRO A 388 22.34 -9.51 14.10
CA PRO A 388 22.84 -8.67 15.19
C PRO A 388 24.27 -9.05 15.63
N GLU A 389 24.99 -8.08 16.17
CA GLU A 389 26.37 -8.25 16.65
C GLU A 389 26.47 -9.42 17.64
N GLY A 390 27.31 -10.42 17.33
CA GLY A 390 27.50 -11.64 18.13
C GLY A 390 26.66 -12.86 17.76
N VAL A 391 25.81 -12.79 16.72
CA VAL A 391 25.01 -13.92 16.20
C VAL A 391 25.62 -14.50 14.93
N GLU A 392 25.99 -15.78 14.93
CA GLU A 392 26.51 -16.47 13.73
C GLU A 392 25.37 -16.88 12.77
N PRO A 393 25.44 -16.50 11.47
CA PRO A 393 24.44 -16.90 10.49
C PRO A 393 24.63 -18.37 10.02
N PRO A 394 23.54 -19.06 9.63
CA PRO A 394 23.62 -20.40 9.04
C PRO A 394 24.31 -20.35 7.68
N LYS A 395 24.84 -21.51 7.26
CA LYS A 395 25.59 -21.63 6.01
C LYS A 395 24.67 -21.39 4.80
N ALA A 396 24.88 -20.28 4.11
CA ALA A 396 24.16 -19.93 2.90
C ALA A 396 24.74 -20.63 1.65
N PRO A 397 23.91 -20.90 0.61
CA PRO A 397 24.38 -21.29 -0.72
C PRO A 397 25.31 -20.25 -1.36
N ASP A 398 26.21 -20.70 -2.24
CA ASP A 398 27.11 -19.81 -2.99
C ASP A 398 26.33 -18.73 -3.77
N GLY A 399 26.78 -17.48 -3.69
CA GLY A 399 26.11 -16.33 -4.31
C GLY A 399 24.97 -15.73 -3.48
N THR A 400 24.77 -16.20 -2.24
CA THR A 400 23.79 -15.65 -1.30
C THR A 400 24.40 -15.37 0.07
N THR A 401 23.72 -14.56 0.87
CA THR A 401 24.03 -14.39 2.30
C THR A 401 22.77 -14.61 3.10
N ALA A 402 22.91 -15.38 4.19
CA ALA A 402 21.83 -15.59 5.14
C ALA A 402 21.63 -14.32 5.97
N CYS A 403 20.38 -13.87 6.03
CA CYS A 403 19.98 -12.72 6.80
C CYS A 403 18.63 -12.95 7.46
N LEU A 404 18.30 -12.08 8.41
CA LEU A 404 17.09 -12.23 9.20
C LEU A 404 15.96 -11.39 8.61
N GLU A 405 14.81 -12.02 8.43
CA GLU A 405 13.55 -11.37 8.12
C GLU A 405 12.70 -11.32 9.40
N SER A 406 12.20 -10.15 9.78
CA SER A 406 11.24 -10.03 10.89
C SER A 406 9.90 -10.62 10.49
N LEU A 407 9.30 -11.45 11.34
CA LEU A 407 7.96 -11.97 11.09
C LEU A 407 6.88 -10.88 11.15
N ASP A 408 7.08 -9.80 11.91
CA ASP A 408 6.23 -8.62 11.87
C ASP A 408 6.32 -7.92 10.50
N ALA A 409 7.52 -7.80 9.93
CA ALA A 409 7.68 -7.20 8.62
C ALA A 409 7.15 -8.10 7.48
N VAL A 410 7.22 -9.43 7.61
CA VAL A 410 6.48 -10.38 6.75
C VAL A 410 4.97 -10.19 6.90
N ALA A 411 4.48 -9.97 8.12
CA ALA A 411 3.08 -9.69 8.38
C ALA A 411 2.66 -8.34 7.76
N ALA A 412 3.50 -7.31 7.82
CA ALA A 412 3.31 -6.05 7.11
C ALA A 412 3.28 -6.25 5.58
N GLY A 413 4.16 -7.08 5.02
CA GLY A 413 4.09 -7.50 3.61
C GLY A 413 2.76 -8.18 3.26
N LYS A 414 2.22 -9.05 4.14
CA LYS A 414 0.87 -9.61 3.99
C LYS A 414 -0.23 -8.54 4.11
N ARG A 415 -0.01 -7.42 4.80
CA ARG A 415 -0.96 -6.28 4.86
C ARG A 415 -0.98 -5.44 3.57
N SER A 416 0.04 -5.53 2.71
CA SER A 416 0.09 -4.84 1.40
C SER A 416 -0.86 -5.41 0.32
N GLN A 417 -1.61 -6.48 0.61
CA GLN A 417 -2.54 -7.15 -0.31
C GLN A 417 -3.53 -6.21 -0.99
N VAL A 418 -4.02 -5.20 -0.25
CA VAL A 418 -4.93 -4.18 -0.79
C VAL A 418 -4.23 -3.39 -1.89
N ALA A 419 -3.00 -2.95 -1.65
CA ALA A 419 -2.19 -2.20 -2.60
C ALA A 419 -1.88 -3.02 -3.86
N GLN A 420 -1.50 -4.28 -3.68
CA GLN A 420 -1.28 -5.22 -4.79
C GLN A 420 -2.57 -5.48 -5.59
N SER A 421 -3.73 -5.53 -4.94
CA SER A 421 -5.02 -5.69 -5.62
C SER A 421 -5.39 -4.47 -6.46
N MET A 422 -5.10 -3.26 -5.96
CA MET A 422 -5.30 -2.01 -6.68
C MET A 422 -4.38 -1.91 -7.90
N SER A 423 -3.14 -2.37 -7.75
CA SER A 423 -2.19 -2.48 -8.86
C SER A 423 -2.70 -3.43 -9.94
N ALA A 424 -3.12 -4.65 -9.56
CA ALA A 424 -3.69 -5.61 -10.50
C ALA A 424 -4.90 -5.07 -11.29
N VAL A 425 -5.76 -4.24 -10.66
CA VAL A 425 -6.87 -3.55 -11.34
C VAL A 425 -6.36 -2.51 -12.34
N ALA A 426 -5.40 -1.66 -11.95
CA ALA A 426 -4.78 -0.67 -12.84
C ALA A 426 -4.09 -1.35 -14.04
N ASP A 427 -3.59 -2.56 -13.82
CA ASP A 427 -2.87 -3.37 -14.80
C ASP A 427 -3.78 -4.00 -15.84
N GLY A 428 -4.98 -4.38 -15.42
CA GLY A 428 -6.02 -4.83 -16.33
C GLY A 428 -6.62 -3.68 -17.14
N GLY A 429 -6.74 -2.49 -16.56
CA GLY A 429 -7.46 -1.38 -17.19
C GLY A 429 -8.88 -1.80 -17.62
N VAL A 430 -9.41 -1.21 -18.69
CA VAL A 430 -10.77 -1.52 -19.16
C VAL A 430 -10.85 -2.90 -19.87
N TRP A 431 -9.76 -3.33 -20.51
CA TRP A 431 -9.76 -4.44 -21.48
C TRP A 431 -9.04 -5.72 -21.03
N GLY A 432 -8.25 -5.66 -19.97
CA GLY A 432 -7.50 -6.79 -19.41
C GLY A 432 -6.21 -7.11 -20.17
N ARG A 433 -5.36 -7.95 -19.57
CA ARG A 433 -4.08 -8.40 -20.12
C ARG A 433 -4.14 -9.75 -20.85
N GLY A 434 -5.19 -10.52 -20.64
CA GLY A 434 -5.36 -11.88 -21.20
C GLY A 434 -5.17 -12.97 -20.16
N LEU A 435 -5.75 -14.15 -20.45
CA LEU A 435 -5.69 -15.28 -19.52
C LEU A 435 -4.29 -15.86 -19.33
N SER A 436 -3.43 -15.78 -20.35
CA SER A 436 -2.05 -16.26 -20.27
C SER A 436 -1.15 -15.36 -19.44
N ASP A 437 -1.59 -14.16 -19.03
CA ASP A 437 -0.79 -13.29 -18.17
C ASP A 437 -0.55 -13.99 -16.82
N THR A 438 0.62 -13.78 -16.22
CA THR A 438 1.05 -14.45 -14.99
C THR A 438 1.20 -13.49 -13.81
N GLY A 439 1.28 -12.18 -14.06
CA GLY A 439 1.56 -11.17 -13.04
C GLY A 439 0.54 -11.16 -11.90
N ALA A 440 -0.75 -11.06 -12.24
CA ALA A 440 -1.82 -11.04 -11.22
C ALA A 440 -2.10 -12.41 -10.58
N GLY A 441 -1.47 -13.50 -11.04
CA GLY A 441 -1.60 -14.81 -10.41
C GLY A 441 -0.91 -14.91 -9.05
N ARG A 442 0.00 -13.97 -8.74
CA ARG A 442 0.77 -13.93 -7.48
C ARG A 442 0.14 -13.05 -6.39
N LEU A 443 -1.00 -12.40 -6.67
CA LEU A 443 -1.73 -11.63 -5.67
C LEU A 443 -2.11 -12.56 -4.49
N PRO A 444 -1.71 -12.29 -3.25
CA PRO A 444 -2.10 -13.12 -2.12
C PRO A 444 -3.62 -13.11 -1.98
N ALA A 445 -4.21 -14.28 -1.72
CA ALA A 445 -5.66 -14.49 -1.78
C ALA A 445 -6.32 -14.09 -3.13
N GLY A 446 -5.55 -13.99 -4.22
CA GLY A 446 -6.02 -13.66 -5.56
C GLY A 446 -6.91 -14.73 -6.20
N SER A 447 -6.92 -15.96 -5.66
CA SER A 447 -7.88 -16.98 -6.06
C SER A 447 -9.19 -16.94 -5.26
N THR A 448 -9.23 -16.28 -4.10
CA THR A 448 -10.38 -16.22 -3.19
C THR A 448 -10.97 -14.81 -3.11
N ASP A 449 -10.51 -14.00 -2.17
CA ASP A 449 -11.07 -12.71 -1.76
C ASP A 449 -10.76 -11.60 -2.77
N PHE A 450 -9.57 -11.64 -3.35
CA PHE A 450 -9.13 -10.67 -4.37
C PHE A 450 -9.31 -11.18 -5.80
N ILE A 451 -10.12 -12.23 -6.01
CA ILE A 451 -10.37 -12.79 -7.35
C ILE A 451 -10.90 -11.75 -8.33
N LEU A 452 -11.64 -10.74 -7.84
CA LEU A 452 -12.20 -9.70 -8.68
C LEU A 452 -11.11 -8.79 -9.27
N ALA A 453 -10.05 -8.51 -8.50
CA ALA A 453 -8.87 -7.78 -8.98
C ALA A 453 -8.13 -8.58 -10.05
N VAL A 454 -7.98 -9.90 -9.85
CA VAL A 454 -7.36 -10.80 -10.83
C VAL A 454 -8.20 -10.95 -12.10
N LEU A 455 -9.53 -11.04 -11.97
CA LEU A 455 -10.47 -11.04 -13.09
C LEU A 455 -10.40 -9.72 -13.87
N TRP A 456 -10.32 -8.60 -13.16
CA TRP A 456 -10.12 -7.28 -13.77
C TRP A 456 -8.79 -7.23 -14.52
N ASN A 457 -7.71 -7.72 -13.91
CA ASN A 457 -6.41 -7.80 -14.55
C ASN A 457 -6.44 -8.62 -15.84
N LYS A 458 -6.99 -9.84 -15.80
CA LYS A 458 -6.95 -10.79 -16.92
C LYS A 458 -7.97 -10.50 -18.01
N LEU A 459 -9.22 -10.18 -17.64
CA LEU A 459 -10.36 -10.03 -18.56
C LEU A 459 -10.81 -8.58 -18.77
N GLY A 460 -10.36 -7.65 -17.91
CA GLY A 460 -10.67 -6.23 -17.99
C GLY A 460 -11.86 -5.79 -17.15
N GLY A 461 -11.90 -4.49 -16.83
CA GLY A 461 -13.02 -3.88 -16.11
C GLY A 461 -14.36 -4.03 -16.84
N PHE A 462 -14.37 -4.07 -18.17
CA PHE A 462 -15.59 -4.32 -18.93
C PHE A 462 -16.16 -5.73 -18.67
N ALA A 463 -15.30 -6.75 -18.54
CA ALA A 463 -15.74 -8.09 -18.15
C ALA A 463 -16.34 -8.10 -16.75
N VAL A 464 -15.71 -7.40 -15.80
CA VAL A 464 -16.22 -7.26 -14.42
C VAL A 464 -17.62 -6.63 -14.39
N VAL A 465 -17.86 -5.59 -15.20
CA VAL A 465 -19.18 -4.96 -15.33
C VAL A 465 -20.20 -5.94 -15.92
N LEU A 466 -19.85 -6.70 -16.97
CA LEU A 466 -20.75 -7.71 -17.54
C LEU A 466 -21.11 -8.80 -16.52
N LEU A 467 -20.14 -9.27 -15.72
CA LEU A 467 -20.37 -10.24 -14.65
C LEU A 467 -21.30 -9.67 -13.55
N ALA A 468 -21.09 -8.41 -13.16
CA ALA A 468 -21.95 -7.70 -12.21
C ALA A 468 -23.41 -7.64 -12.71
N LEU A 469 -23.59 -7.28 -13.99
CA LEU A 469 -24.90 -7.22 -14.64
C LEU A 469 -25.55 -8.61 -14.75
N LEU A 470 -24.78 -9.64 -15.07
CA LEU A 470 -25.24 -11.04 -15.11
C LEU A 470 -25.75 -11.49 -13.74
N LEU A 471 -25.06 -11.14 -12.67
CA LEU A 471 -25.47 -11.45 -11.30
C LEU A 471 -26.73 -10.66 -10.89
N ALA A 472 -26.83 -9.39 -11.26
CA ALA A 472 -28.03 -8.59 -11.04
C ALA A 472 -29.26 -9.17 -11.78
N VAL A 473 -29.04 -9.67 -13.00
CA VAL A 473 -30.07 -10.34 -13.80
C VAL A 473 -30.46 -11.69 -13.20
N LEU A 474 -29.52 -12.49 -12.67
CA LEU A 474 -29.82 -13.70 -11.91
C LEU A 474 -30.73 -13.40 -10.71
N ALA A 475 -30.39 -12.37 -9.93
CA ALA A 475 -31.19 -11.93 -8.79
C ALA A 475 -32.60 -11.48 -9.22
N ALA A 476 -32.71 -10.71 -10.32
CA ALA A 476 -33.99 -10.32 -10.88
C ALA A 476 -34.81 -11.53 -11.39
N ALA A 477 -34.15 -12.54 -11.97
CA ALA A 477 -34.78 -13.75 -12.45
C ALA A 477 -35.36 -14.58 -11.29
N LEU A 478 -34.59 -14.78 -10.22
CA LEU A 478 -35.06 -15.43 -8.98
C LEU A 478 -36.29 -14.71 -8.40
N ALA A 479 -36.28 -13.38 -8.38
CA ALA A 479 -37.42 -12.59 -7.91
C ALA A 479 -38.65 -12.67 -8.84
N ARG A 480 -38.44 -12.84 -10.16
CA ARG A 480 -39.52 -12.87 -11.18
C ARG A 480 -40.07 -14.24 -11.50
N CYS A 481 -39.44 -15.34 -11.06
CA CYS A 481 -39.87 -16.72 -11.30
C CYS A 481 -41.37 -16.99 -11.04
N ARG A 482 -42.07 -16.16 -10.26
CA ARG A 482 -43.51 -16.30 -9.98
C ARG A 482 -44.46 -15.36 -10.74
N SER A 483 -44.00 -14.23 -11.27
CA SER A 483 -44.87 -13.28 -11.98
C SER A 483 -45.52 -13.86 -13.25
N HIS A 484 -44.94 -14.93 -13.82
CA HIS A 484 -45.51 -15.67 -14.94
C HIS A 484 -46.44 -16.83 -14.53
N LEU A 485 -46.31 -17.32 -13.30
CA LEU A 485 -47.10 -18.42 -12.75
C LEU A 485 -48.40 -17.93 -12.07
N ASP A 486 -48.41 -16.68 -11.59
CA ASP A 486 -49.61 -16.07 -10.98
C ASP A 486 -50.76 -15.83 -11.98
N LYS A 487 -50.54 -15.95 -13.31
CA LYS A 487 -51.63 -15.90 -14.32
C LYS A 487 -52.64 -17.04 -14.21
N PHE A 488 -52.33 -18.08 -13.42
CA PHE A 488 -53.22 -19.21 -13.14
C PHE A 488 -53.61 -19.30 -11.64
N ALA A 489 -53.25 -18.30 -10.82
CA ALA A 489 -53.38 -18.35 -9.37
C ALA A 489 -54.69 -17.76 -8.80
N ASP A 490 -55.55 -17.16 -9.64
CA ASP A 490 -56.85 -16.60 -9.19
C ASP A 490 -57.81 -17.68 -8.63
N GLU A 491 -57.60 -18.97 -8.91
CA GLU A 491 -58.46 -20.07 -8.42
C GLU A 491 -58.08 -20.62 -7.02
N ARG A 492 -57.03 -20.10 -6.36
CA ARG A 492 -56.44 -20.69 -5.13
C ARG A 492 -56.81 -20.01 -3.79
N ALA A 493 -57.77 -19.08 -3.76
CA ALA A 493 -58.09 -18.33 -2.55
C ALA A 493 -58.55 -19.20 -1.34
N ASP A 494 -59.03 -20.42 -1.57
CA ASP A 494 -59.81 -21.17 -0.56
C ASP A 494 -59.10 -22.35 0.14
N LEU A 495 -57.80 -22.62 -0.07
CA LEU A 495 -57.09 -23.73 0.62
C LEU A 495 -56.30 -23.27 1.88
N PRO A 496 -56.60 -23.79 3.09
CA PRO A 496 -55.88 -23.44 4.32
C PRO A 496 -54.42 -23.92 4.30
N GLY A 497 -53.48 -22.98 4.15
CA GLY A 497 -52.03 -23.23 4.29
C GLY A 497 -51.20 -23.13 3.00
N ALA A 498 -51.82 -23.20 1.82
CA ALA A 498 -51.14 -23.02 0.54
C ALA A 498 -50.47 -21.64 0.42
N ASP A 499 -51.14 -20.61 0.94
CA ASP A 499 -50.68 -19.22 0.94
C ASP A 499 -49.38 -19.01 1.75
N ARG A 500 -49.21 -19.69 2.90
CA ARG A 500 -48.00 -19.58 3.75
C ARG A 500 -46.75 -20.19 3.11
N GLN A 501 -46.87 -21.39 2.57
CA GLN A 501 -45.72 -22.07 1.94
C GLN A 501 -45.26 -21.32 0.70
N SER A 502 -46.21 -20.76 -0.05
CA SER A 502 -45.95 -19.95 -1.23
C SER A 502 -45.25 -18.62 -0.89
N ARG A 503 -45.57 -18.00 0.25
CA ARG A 503 -44.86 -16.81 0.76
C ARG A 503 -43.44 -17.12 1.21
N ALA A 504 -43.24 -18.23 1.95
CA ALA A 504 -41.92 -18.63 2.41
C ALA A 504 -40.95 -18.84 1.23
N ALA A 505 -41.41 -19.49 0.17
CA ALA A 505 -40.63 -19.69 -1.05
C ALA A 505 -40.21 -18.35 -1.71
N ARG A 506 -41.12 -17.36 -1.77
CA ARG A 506 -40.81 -16.02 -2.32
C ARG A 506 -39.77 -15.29 -1.46
N LEU A 507 -39.94 -15.30 -0.14
CA LEU A 507 -38.99 -14.65 0.78
C LEU A 507 -37.61 -15.29 0.72
N PHE A 508 -37.54 -16.62 0.61
CA PHE A 508 -36.28 -17.33 0.43
C PHE A 508 -35.58 -16.90 -0.86
N ALA A 509 -36.29 -16.91 -2.00
CA ALA A 509 -35.72 -16.52 -3.30
C ALA A 509 -35.25 -15.05 -3.33
N VAL A 510 -36.02 -14.14 -2.74
CA VAL A 510 -35.65 -12.72 -2.61
C VAL A 510 -34.46 -12.53 -1.66
N GLY A 511 -34.38 -13.31 -0.58
CA GLY A 511 -33.22 -13.32 0.32
C GLY A 511 -31.95 -13.77 -0.36
N VAL A 512 -32.00 -14.88 -1.13
CA VAL A 512 -30.88 -15.35 -1.95
C VAL A 512 -30.47 -14.29 -2.97
N ALA A 513 -31.44 -13.67 -3.66
CA ALA A 513 -31.17 -12.60 -4.63
C ALA A 513 -30.46 -11.38 -3.98
N GLY A 514 -30.95 -10.94 -2.81
CA GLY A 514 -30.35 -9.85 -2.05
C GLY A 514 -28.94 -10.17 -1.56
N MET A 515 -28.73 -11.39 -1.07
CA MET A 515 -27.42 -11.89 -0.64
C MET A 515 -26.41 -11.83 -1.79
N LEU A 516 -26.75 -12.38 -2.96
CA LEU A 516 -25.85 -12.44 -4.12
C LEU A 516 -25.41 -11.04 -4.58
N VAL A 517 -26.37 -10.12 -4.79
CA VAL A 517 -26.07 -8.76 -5.27
C VAL A 517 -25.32 -7.95 -4.23
N GLY A 518 -25.74 -8.02 -2.96
CA GLY A 518 -25.09 -7.30 -1.88
C GLY A 518 -23.67 -7.77 -1.62
N GLN A 519 -23.45 -9.09 -1.62
CA GLN A 519 -22.13 -9.70 -1.46
C GLN A 519 -21.18 -9.27 -2.58
N PHE A 520 -21.59 -9.38 -3.85
CA PHE A 520 -20.78 -8.92 -4.97
C PHE A 520 -20.53 -7.41 -4.93
N GLY A 521 -21.56 -6.62 -4.66
CA GLY A 521 -21.45 -5.16 -4.57
C GLY A 521 -20.45 -4.73 -3.50
N PHE A 522 -20.46 -5.39 -2.34
CA PHE A 522 -19.48 -5.16 -1.29
C PHE A 522 -18.07 -5.48 -1.78
N VAL A 523 -17.84 -6.68 -2.33
CA VAL A 523 -16.49 -7.06 -2.82
C VAL A 523 -16.01 -6.16 -3.97
N PHE A 524 -16.91 -5.68 -4.82
CA PHE A 524 -16.59 -4.71 -5.87
C PHE A 524 -16.10 -3.38 -5.30
N VAL A 525 -16.81 -2.85 -4.29
CA VAL A 525 -16.48 -1.59 -3.62
C VAL A 525 -15.18 -1.72 -2.80
N THR A 526 -14.92 -2.88 -2.17
CA THR A 526 -13.64 -3.13 -1.48
C THR A 526 -12.48 -3.33 -2.43
N THR A 527 -12.69 -3.94 -3.61
CA THR A 527 -11.67 -4.06 -4.68
C THR A 527 -11.25 -2.68 -5.20
N LEU A 528 -12.16 -1.70 -5.17
CA LEU A 528 -11.88 -0.29 -5.49
C LEU A 528 -11.29 0.50 -4.32
N ASN A 529 -11.04 -0.14 -3.17
CA ASN A 529 -10.57 0.47 -1.92
C ASN A 529 -11.48 1.58 -1.37
N VAL A 530 -12.80 1.50 -1.61
CA VAL A 530 -13.78 2.48 -1.08
C VAL A 530 -14.19 2.14 0.36
N VAL A 531 -14.13 0.87 0.74
CA VAL A 531 -14.42 0.32 2.07
C VAL A 531 -13.34 -0.72 2.39
N PRO A 532 -12.96 -0.94 3.67
CA PRO A 532 -12.00 -1.97 4.04
C PRO A 532 -12.42 -3.37 3.59
N HIS A 533 -11.44 -4.18 3.18
CA HIS A 533 -11.68 -5.57 2.78
C HIS A 533 -12.17 -6.40 3.97
N SER A 534 -13.07 -7.37 3.75
CA SER A 534 -13.65 -8.20 4.84
C SER A 534 -13.43 -9.70 4.67
N GLY A 535 -12.66 -10.12 3.65
CA GLY A 535 -12.35 -11.53 3.38
C GLY A 535 -13.54 -12.35 2.86
N ILE A 536 -14.39 -11.74 2.03
CA ILE A 536 -15.60 -12.41 1.51
C ILE A 536 -15.38 -12.83 0.07
N THR A 537 -15.85 -14.03 -0.27
CA THR A 537 -15.83 -14.57 -1.61
C THR A 537 -16.77 -13.81 -2.57
N VAL A 538 -16.34 -13.67 -3.82
CA VAL A 538 -17.19 -13.23 -4.93
C VAL A 538 -18.12 -14.39 -5.32
N PRO A 539 -19.46 -14.20 -5.33
CA PRO A 539 -20.40 -15.27 -5.64
C PRO A 539 -20.09 -16.01 -6.95
N PHE A 540 -19.95 -17.33 -6.88
CA PHE A 540 -19.63 -18.25 -8.00
C PHE A 540 -18.25 -18.08 -8.66
N LEU A 541 -17.50 -17.02 -8.37
CA LEU A 541 -16.25 -16.67 -9.06
C LEU A 541 -15.00 -17.01 -8.24
N SER A 542 -15.04 -16.87 -6.92
CA SER A 542 -13.92 -17.21 -6.03
C SER A 542 -13.68 -18.72 -5.93
N ARG A 543 -12.41 -19.12 -5.76
CA ARG A 543 -12.00 -20.45 -5.33
C ARG A 543 -12.65 -20.76 -3.99
N GLY A 544 -13.36 -21.88 -3.90
CA GLY A 544 -14.06 -22.29 -2.69
C GLY A 544 -15.19 -23.24 -3.02
N GLY A 545 -14.88 -24.54 -3.08
CA GLY A 545 -15.85 -25.57 -3.41
C GLY A 545 -17.11 -25.50 -2.51
N HIS A 546 -16.93 -25.17 -1.23
CA HIS A 546 -18.04 -25.05 -0.27
C HIS A 546 -18.93 -23.83 -0.51
N SER A 547 -18.37 -22.64 -0.78
CA SER A 547 -19.17 -21.43 -1.03
C SER A 547 -19.93 -21.54 -2.35
N THR A 548 -19.26 -21.99 -3.42
CA THR A 548 -19.91 -22.21 -4.72
C THR A 548 -21.00 -23.27 -4.62
N LEU A 549 -20.75 -24.39 -3.92
CA LEU A 549 -21.76 -25.43 -3.69
C LEU A 549 -22.97 -24.90 -2.90
N ALA A 550 -22.73 -24.14 -1.82
CA ALA A 550 -23.79 -23.56 -1.02
C ALA A 550 -24.65 -22.58 -1.83
N LEU A 551 -24.03 -21.72 -2.64
CA LEU A 551 -24.74 -20.74 -3.47
C LEU A 551 -25.52 -21.39 -4.61
N VAL A 552 -24.95 -22.37 -5.33
CA VAL A 552 -25.72 -23.07 -6.38
C VAL A 552 -26.83 -23.90 -5.73
N GLY A 553 -26.57 -24.55 -4.59
CA GLY A 553 -27.59 -25.22 -3.79
C GLY A 553 -28.73 -24.30 -3.37
N ALA A 554 -28.42 -23.06 -2.97
CA ALA A 554 -29.41 -22.04 -2.63
C ALA A 554 -30.25 -21.62 -3.85
N VAL A 555 -29.64 -21.45 -5.02
CA VAL A 555 -30.37 -21.17 -6.28
C VAL A 555 -31.29 -22.33 -6.65
N VAL A 556 -30.81 -23.57 -6.60
CA VAL A 556 -31.60 -24.78 -6.86
C VAL A 556 -32.76 -24.89 -5.87
N ALA A 557 -32.51 -24.70 -4.58
CA ALA A 557 -33.54 -24.72 -3.54
C ALA A 557 -34.58 -23.60 -3.75
N ALA A 558 -34.16 -22.40 -4.13
CA ALA A 558 -35.07 -21.29 -4.42
C ALA A 558 -35.99 -21.62 -5.59
N VAL A 559 -35.45 -22.12 -6.70
CA VAL A 559 -36.24 -22.56 -7.85
C VAL A 559 -37.17 -23.71 -7.43
N TRP A 560 -36.66 -24.75 -6.78
CA TRP A 560 -37.47 -25.89 -6.35
C TRP A 560 -38.62 -25.51 -5.41
N LEU A 561 -38.37 -24.67 -4.40
CA LEU A 561 -39.40 -24.19 -3.47
C LEU A 561 -40.48 -23.39 -4.20
N LEU A 562 -40.09 -22.55 -5.16
CA LEU A 562 -41.03 -21.80 -5.99
C LEU A 562 -41.89 -22.74 -6.86
N TYR A 563 -41.29 -23.78 -7.44
CA TYR A 563 -42.02 -24.78 -8.24
C TYR A 563 -42.95 -25.65 -7.38
N ARG A 564 -42.50 -26.08 -6.20
CA ARG A 564 -43.30 -26.94 -5.31
C ARG A 564 -44.50 -26.21 -4.73
N ALA A 565 -44.35 -24.93 -4.43
CA ALA A 565 -45.46 -24.09 -3.98
C ALA A 565 -46.58 -23.95 -5.01
N ASP A 566 -46.35 -24.38 -6.26
CA ASP A 566 -47.21 -24.07 -7.39
C ASP A 566 -47.91 -25.26 -8.08
N ARG A 567 -47.99 -26.45 -7.45
CA ARG A 567 -48.63 -27.63 -8.07
C ARG A 567 -50.11 -27.43 -8.45
N PRO A 568 -50.53 -27.56 -9.73
CA PRO A 568 -51.94 -27.46 -10.12
C PRO A 568 -52.78 -28.63 -9.55
N PRO A 569 -54.05 -28.40 -9.15
CA PRO A 569 -54.93 -29.46 -8.67
C PRO A 569 -55.48 -30.30 -9.84
N ARG A 570 -54.97 -31.54 -9.95
CA ARG A 570 -55.29 -32.58 -10.95
C ARG A 570 -54.97 -32.23 -12.42
N PRO A 571 -54.39 -33.17 -13.19
CA PRO A 571 -54.28 -33.00 -14.64
C PRO A 571 -55.69 -32.97 -15.24
N LYS A 572 -56.07 -31.86 -15.89
CA LYS A 572 -57.23 -31.88 -16.78
C LYS A 572 -56.89 -32.85 -17.91
N ALA A 573 -57.73 -33.87 -18.11
CA ALA A 573 -57.59 -34.79 -19.23
C ALA A 573 -57.46 -33.98 -20.52
N ALA A 574 -56.45 -34.29 -21.34
CA ALA A 574 -56.19 -33.64 -22.61
C ALA A 574 -57.43 -33.77 -23.51
N THR A 575 -58.32 -32.79 -23.44
CA THR A 575 -59.49 -32.68 -24.31
C THR A 575 -59.27 -31.45 -25.16
N GLU A 576 -59.14 -31.73 -26.45
CA GLU A 576 -59.02 -30.83 -27.58
C GLU A 576 -57.71 -30.05 -27.73
N ALA A 577 -57.02 -30.37 -28.82
CA ALA A 577 -55.89 -29.62 -29.35
C ALA A 577 -56.32 -28.18 -29.64
N ARG A 578 -56.11 -27.28 -28.67
CA ARG A 578 -56.17 -25.84 -28.92
C ARG A 578 -54.97 -25.45 -29.78
N THR A 579 -55.19 -25.38 -31.09
CA THR A 579 -54.34 -24.61 -32.01
C THR A 579 -54.45 -23.14 -31.64
N ALA A 580 -53.66 -22.70 -30.65
CA ALA A 580 -53.45 -21.29 -30.41
C ALA A 580 -52.59 -20.73 -31.55
N VAL A 581 -53.24 -20.27 -32.62
CA VAL A 581 -52.63 -19.34 -33.56
C VAL A 581 -52.32 -18.08 -32.77
N VAL A 582 -51.07 -17.93 -32.33
CA VAL A 582 -50.59 -16.68 -31.75
C VAL A 582 -50.53 -15.65 -32.89
N ARG A 583 -51.66 -14.97 -33.13
CA ARG A 583 -51.64 -13.70 -33.86
C ARG A 583 -50.84 -12.73 -33.01
N THR A 584 -49.74 -12.24 -33.56
CA THR A 584 -48.97 -11.16 -32.96
C THR A 584 -49.86 -9.93 -32.87
N ALA A 585 -50.34 -9.59 -31.67
CA ALA A 585 -50.97 -8.30 -31.45
C ALA A 585 -49.94 -7.21 -31.77
N PRO A 586 -50.28 -6.17 -32.55
CA PRO A 586 -49.37 -5.07 -32.78
C PRO A 586 -49.13 -4.36 -31.45
N MET A 587 -47.86 -4.22 -31.07
CA MET A 587 -47.40 -3.33 -30.01
C MET A 587 -47.76 -1.88 -30.37
N GLY A 588 -48.99 -1.46 -30.09
CA GLY A 588 -49.40 -0.06 -30.08
C GLY A 588 -49.65 0.34 -28.64
N GLY A 589 -48.77 1.17 -28.06
CA GLY A 589 -49.02 1.78 -26.75
C GLY A 589 -47.92 1.63 -25.70
N MET A 590 -46.63 1.70 -26.06
CA MET A 590 -45.64 2.46 -25.29
C MET A 590 -44.29 2.49 -26.02
N TRP A 591 -44.00 3.65 -26.61
CA TRP A 591 -42.69 4.24 -26.85
C TRP A 591 -41.64 3.45 -27.68
N LEU A 592 -41.74 3.64 -29.00
CA LEU A 592 -40.76 4.19 -29.97
C LEU A 592 -40.65 3.36 -31.29
N PRO A 593 -41.00 3.90 -32.48
CA PRO A 593 -41.38 3.05 -33.64
C PRO A 593 -40.27 2.66 -34.65
N LYS A 594 -38.98 2.88 -34.41
CA LYS A 594 -37.94 2.72 -35.47
C LYS A 594 -37.21 1.37 -35.55
N VAL A 595 -37.53 0.37 -34.72
CA VAL A 595 -36.66 -0.82 -34.56
C VAL A 595 -37.05 -2.03 -35.43
N ARG A 596 -38.12 -1.96 -36.23
CA ARG A 596 -38.74 -3.16 -36.81
C ARG A 596 -38.14 -3.71 -38.12
N ARG A 597 -37.12 -3.07 -38.71
CA ARG A 597 -36.39 -3.63 -39.87
C ARG A 597 -34.98 -4.13 -39.56
N VAL A 598 -34.53 -4.04 -38.32
CA VAL A 598 -33.11 -4.20 -38.04
C VAL A 598 -32.79 -5.61 -37.52
N LEU A 599 -33.68 -6.42 -36.95
CA LEU A 599 -33.28 -7.50 -36.01
C LEU A 599 -32.22 -8.55 -36.45
N PRO A 600 -32.17 -9.10 -37.68
CA PRO A 600 -31.03 -9.92 -38.11
C PRO A 600 -29.80 -9.06 -38.48
N LEU A 601 -30.02 -7.89 -39.07
CA LEU A 601 -28.98 -6.90 -39.37
C LEU A 601 -28.47 -6.15 -38.13
N THR A 602 -29.19 -6.12 -37.00
CA THR A 602 -28.77 -5.51 -35.72
C THR A 602 -28.10 -6.54 -34.86
N PHE A 603 -28.30 -7.84 -35.07
CA PHE A 603 -27.48 -8.85 -34.43
C PHE A 603 -26.18 -9.03 -35.18
N VAL A 604 -26.20 -9.00 -36.52
CA VAL A 604 -24.97 -8.94 -37.33
C VAL A 604 -24.30 -7.58 -37.18
N ALA A 605 -25.02 -6.45 -37.17
CA ALA A 605 -24.42 -5.13 -36.90
C ALA A 605 -24.26 -4.83 -35.40
N MET A 606 -24.82 -5.59 -34.47
CA MET A 606 -24.36 -5.58 -33.07
C MET A 606 -23.16 -6.46 -32.96
N PHE A 607 -23.05 -7.60 -33.64
CA PHE A 607 -21.87 -8.44 -33.63
C PHE A 607 -20.75 -7.69 -34.34
N VAL A 608 -20.85 -7.45 -35.64
CA VAL A 608 -19.96 -6.58 -36.43
C VAL A 608 -19.84 -5.19 -35.82
N GLY A 609 -20.86 -4.60 -35.21
CA GLY A 609 -20.76 -3.29 -34.55
C GLY A 609 -20.20 -3.32 -33.13
N THR A 610 -20.30 -4.39 -32.35
CA THR A 610 -19.56 -4.57 -31.09
C THR A 610 -18.18 -5.12 -31.36
N THR A 611 -17.95 -5.82 -32.46
CA THR A 611 -16.64 -6.18 -32.97
C THR A 611 -15.97 -4.95 -33.58
N LEU A 612 -16.69 -4.06 -34.28
CA LEU A 612 -16.24 -2.76 -34.81
C LEU A 612 -16.12 -1.68 -33.73
N LEU A 613 -16.98 -1.68 -32.71
CA LEU A 613 -16.91 -0.79 -31.55
C LEU A 613 -15.86 -1.30 -30.56
N ALA A 614 -15.77 -2.61 -30.33
CA ALA A 614 -14.62 -3.19 -29.63
C ALA A 614 -13.35 -2.94 -30.44
N THR A 615 -13.32 -3.08 -31.78
CA THR A 615 -12.12 -2.71 -32.57
C THR A 615 -11.90 -1.22 -32.64
N THR A 616 -12.87 -0.32 -32.69
CA THR A 616 -12.60 1.13 -32.64
C THR A 616 -12.20 1.60 -31.25
N ILE A 617 -12.73 1.00 -30.16
CA ILE A 617 -12.34 1.30 -28.78
C ILE A 617 -11.11 0.47 -28.33
N THR A 618 -10.69 -0.57 -29.06
CA THR A 618 -9.38 -1.24 -28.85
C THR A 618 -8.31 -0.73 -29.81
N ILE A 619 -8.62 -0.24 -31.01
CA ILE A 619 -7.64 0.25 -32.01
C ILE A 619 -7.39 1.76 -31.86
N ALA A 620 -8.43 2.59 -31.74
CA ALA A 620 -8.24 4.05 -31.67
C ALA A 620 -7.48 4.51 -30.42
N PRO A 621 -7.64 3.87 -29.24
CA PRO A 621 -6.78 4.16 -28.12
C PRO A 621 -5.48 3.34 -28.10
N TYR A 622 -5.33 2.16 -28.70
CA TYR A 622 -3.99 1.54 -28.74
C TYR A 622 -3.00 2.28 -29.64
N GLY A 623 -3.48 2.96 -30.69
CA GLY A 623 -2.63 3.79 -31.56
C GLY A 623 -2.25 5.16 -30.97
N ARG A 624 -3.02 5.70 -30.00
CA ARG A 624 -2.74 6.99 -29.33
C ARG A 624 -2.37 6.87 -27.85
N TYR A 625 -2.66 5.73 -27.23
CA TYR A 625 -2.31 5.32 -25.88
C TYR A 625 -1.52 4.02 -25.98
N ALA A 626 -0.42 4.03 -26.75
CA ALA A 626 0.55 2.96 -26.75
C ALA A 626 1.03 2.72 -25.31
N GLN A 627 0.34 1.82 -24.61
CA GLN A 627 0.79 1.28 -23.36
C GLN A 627 1.71 0.12 -23.78
N ASP A 628 2.96 0.44 -24.08
CA ASP A 628 4.02 -0.53 -24.36
C ASP A 628 4.15 -1.45 -23.14
N ARG A 629 3.37 -2.54 -23.11
CA ARG A 629 3.34 -3.52 -22.02
C ARG A 629 3.82 -4.86 -22.59
N PRO A 630 5.10 -5.24 -22.36
CA PRO A 630 5.64 -6.50 -22.85
C PRO A 630 4.91 -7.72 -22.27
N TYR A 631 4.97 -8.83 -23.02
CA TYR A 631 4.53 -10.15 -22.56
C TYR A 631 5.51 -10.72 -21.53
N CYS A 632 4.99 -11.42 -20.51
CA CYS A 632 5.78 -11.84 -19.34
C CYS A 632 5.95 -13.36 -19.22
N PRO A 633 7.05 -13.91 -19.76
CA PRO A 633 7.37 -15.32 -19.61
C PRO A 633 7.84 -15.64 -18.18
N VAL A 634 7.37 -16.76 -17.63
CA VAL A 634 7.71 -17.27 -16.28
C VAL A 634 8.98 -18.11 -16.27
N THR A 635 9.73 -18.18 -17.37
CA THR A 635 10.88 -19.07 -17.53
C THR A 635 12.11 -18.65 -16.71
N ARG A 636 12.09 -17.46 -16.09
CA ARG A 636 13.11 -16.99 -15.15
C ARG A 636 12.58 -17.02 -13.71
N VAL A 637 13.42 -17.40 -12.74
CA VAL A 637 13.02 -17.48 -11.31
C VAL A 637 12.77 -16.11 -10.71
N ARG A 638 13.46 -15.08 -11.20
CA ARG A 638 13.00 -13.70 -11.09
C ARG A 638 12.27 -13.30 -12.35
N VAL A 639 11.02 -12.86 -12.19
CA VAL A 639 10.35 -12.09 -13.24
C VAL A 639 11.18 -10.84 -13.45
N ASP A 640 11.65 -10.62 -14.68
CA ASP A 640 12.40 -9.42 -15.05
C ASP A 640 11.53 -8.19 -14.76
N PRO A 641 11.82 -7.43 -13.69
CA PRO A 641 10.93 -6.36 -13.26
C PRO A 641 10.89 -5.23 -14.30
N GLU A 642 11.92 -5.09 -15.14
CA GLU A 642 12.01 -4.09 -16.20
C GLU A 642 11.09 -4.36 -17.38
N VAL A 643 10.84 -5.64 -17.63
CA VAL A 643 10.00 -6.10 -18.74
C VAL A 643 8.57 -6.36 -18.26
N CYS A 644 8.37 -6.70 -16.97
CA CYS A 644 7.18 -7.41 -16.54
C CYS A 644 6.42 -6.93 -15.31
N SER A 645 6.96 -5.99 -14.55
CA SER A 645 6.24 -5.43 -13.42
C SER A 645 5.56 -4.13 -13.83
N THR A 646 4.24 -4.10 -13.70
CA THR A 646 3.47 -2.86 -13.81
C THR A 646 3.47 -2.05 -12.51
N ASP A 647 3.90 -2.62 -11.38
CA ASP A 647 4.31 -1.83 -10.21
C ASP A 647 5.60 -1.08 -10.49
N ARG A 648 6.51 -1.63 -11.32
CA ARG A 648 7.57 -0.82 -11.94
C ARG A 648 7.03 0.14 -12.99
N ILE A 649 5.89 -0.06 -13.65
CA ILE A 649 5.28 0.97 -14.52
C ILE A 649 4.57 2.06 -13.70
N ALA A 650 4.03 1.75 -12.52
CA ALA A 650 3.54 2.72 -11.53
C ALA A 650 4.69 3.44 -10.83
N ASN A 651 5.82 2.77 -10.57
CA ASN A 651 7.05 3.36 -10.03
C ASN A 651 7.88 4.10 -11.11
N ARG A 652 7.85 3.67 -12.39
CA ARG A 652 8.36 4.39 -13.58
C ARG A 652 7.53 5.63 -13.87
N ARG A 653 6.28 5.69 -13.37
CA ARG A 653 5.41 6.89 -13.41
C ARG A 653 5.75 7.91 -12.31
N THR A 654 6.66 7.58 -11.40
CA THR A 654 7.15 8.46 -10.34
C THR A 654 8.66 8.57 -10.43
N ARG A 655 9.14 9.10 -11.56
CA ARG A 655 10.54 9.49 -11.74
C ARG A 655 10.86 10.68 -10.84
N VAL A 656 12.05 10.73 -10.26
CA VAL A 656 12.52 11.89 -9.48
C VAL A 656 13.75 12.47 -10.16
N GLU A 657 13.67 13.74 -10.49
CA GLU A 657 14.79 14.53 -10.98
C GLU A 657 15.53 15.17 -9.81
N LEU A 658 16.83 14.89 -9.71
CA LEU A 658 17.74 15.66 -8.88
C LEU A 658 18.31 16.79 -9.72
N ARG A 659 17.96 18.01 -9.35
CA ARG A 659 18.44 19.22 -10.00
C ARG A 659 19.54 19.86 -9.17
N VAL A 660 20.57 20.34 -9.85
CA VAL A 660 21.70 21.07 -9.25
C VAL A 660 21.96 22.29 -10.12
N GLY A 661 21.98 23.48 -9.52
CA GLY A 661 22.02 24.72 -10.28
C GLY A 661 20.76 24.97 -11.13
N GLY A 662 19.62 24.37 -10.77
CA GLY A 662 18.35 24.50 -11.48
C GLY A 662 18.15 23.54 -12.66
N GLU A 663 19.20 22.80 -13.06
CA GLU A 663 19.17 21.86 -14.18
C GLU A 663 19.14 20.41 -13.69
N PRO A 664 18.41 19.49 -14.36
CA PRO A 664 18.40 18.07 -14.00
C PRO A 664 19.76 17.44 -14.30
N VAL A 665 20.42 16.94 -13.25
CA VAL A 665 21.73 16.28 -13.35
C VAL A 665 21.60 14.77 -13.24
N TYR A 666 20.69 14.31 -12.38
CA TYR A 666 20.39 12.90 -12.21
C TYR A 666 18.90 12.64 -12.21
N VAL A 667 18.54 11.47 -12.71
CA VAL A 667 17.19 10.96 -12.73
C VAL A 667 17.20 9.62 -12.01
N ARG A 668 16.40 9.49 -10.95
CA ARG A 668 16.14 8.21 -10.31
C ARG A 668 14.80 7.70 -10.78
N ASP A 669 14.83 6.54 -11.41
CA ASP A 669 13.63 5.75 -11.50
C ASP A 669 13.45 5.05 -10.14
N ARG A 670 12.37 5.36 -9.39
CA ARG A 670 12.08 4.72 -8.09
C ARG A 670 12.07 3.20 -8.20
N SER A 671 11.82 2.69 -9.39
CA SER A 671 11.82 1.27 -9.69
C SER A 671 13.22 0.67 -9.70
N GLU A 672 14.20 1.37 -10.27
CA GLU A 672 15.61 0.93 -10.44
C GLU A 672 16.46 1.12 -9.20
N GLN A 673 16.01 1.94 -8.26
CA GLN A 673 16.74 2.30 -7.04
C GLN A 673 18.18 2.75 -7.31
N ALA A 674 18.45 3.24 -8.52
CA ALA A 674 19.73 3.76 -8.98
C ALA A 674 19.53 5.13 -9.64
N TRP A 675 20.50 6.02 -9.47
CA TRP A 675 20.53 7.32 -10.13
C TRP A 675 21.18 7.18 -11.50
N GLN A 676 20.49 7.62 -12.54
CA GLN A 676 21.00 7.69 -13.91
C GLN A 676 21.40 9.13 -14.24
N ALA A 677 22.59 9.31 -14.82
CA ALA A 677 23.06 10.62 -15.23
C ALA A 677 22.25 11.16 -16.41
N VAL A 678 21.92 12.46 -16.37
CA VAL A 678 21.33 13.17 -17.50
C VAL A 678 22.47 13.81 -18.30
N GLY A 679 22.79 13.22 -19.46
CA GLY A 679 23.92 13.68 -20.28
C GLY A 679 25.26 13.48 -19.57
N THR A 680 26.15 14.49 -19.64
CA THR A 680 27.41 14.50 -18.90
C THR A 680 27.26 15.39 -17.67
N PRO A 681 27.10 14.82 -16.47
CA PRO A 681 26.76 15.60 -15.29
C PRO A 681 27.97 16.44 -14.85
N ALA A 682 27.72 17.71 -14.52
CA ALA A 682 28.78 18.61 -14.03
C ALA A 682 29.37 18.15 -12.69
N VAL A 683 28.53 17.49 -11.87
CA VAL A 683 28.85 16.91 -10.56
C VAL A 683 28.56 15.41 -10.61
N THR A 684 29.48 14.57 -10.16
CA THR A 684 29.27 13.12 -10.14
C THR A 684 28.47 12.68 -8.90
N LEU A 685 27.89 11.46 -8.90
CA LEU A 685 27.26 10.89 -7.70
C LEU A 685 28.26 10.77 -6.55
N SER A 686 29.53 10.50 -6.86
CA SER A 686 30.60 10.49 -5.87
C SER A 686 30.79 11.88 -5.25
N ASP A 687 30.64 12.96 -6.01
CA ASP A 687 30.78 14.32 -5.49
C ASP A 687 29.61 14.75 -4.58
N LEU A 688 28.45 14.08 -4.72
CA LEU A 688 27.25 14.25 -3.89
C LEU A 688 27.12 13.17 -2.79
N ALA A 689 28.07 12.25 -2.69
CA ALA A 689 28.02 11.16 -1.73
C ALA A 689 27.96 11.70 -0.29
N GLY A 690 27.11 11.09 0.54
CA GLY A 690 26.76 11.58 1.88
C GLY A 690 25.52 12.47 1.89
N LEU A 691 25.26 13.26 0.83
CA LEU A 691 23.97 13.93 0.64
C LEU A 691 22.93 12.93 0.10
N ILE A 692 23.32 12.17 -0.92
CA ILE A 692 22.53 11.09 -1.51
C ILE A 692 23.14 9.72 -1.20
N ARG A 693 22.28 8.69 -1.13
CA ARG A 693 22.68 7.30 -0.93
C ARG A 693 23.34 6.75 -2.18
N LEU A 694 24.54 6.21 -2.02
CA LEU A 694 25.34 5.60 -3.09
C LEU A 694 25.82 4.23 -2.63
N ASN A 695 25.64 3.19 -3.46
CA ASN A 695 26.04 1.82 -3.15
C ASN A 695 25.49 1.30 -1.80
N GLY A 696 24.24 1.68 -1.47
CA GLY A 696 23.59 1.32 -0.21
C GLY A 696 24.13 2.06 1.02
N ARG A 697 25.05 3.01 0.84
CA ARG A 697 25.76 3.72 1.91
C ARG A 697 25.41 5.21 1.98
N GLY A 698 25.24 5.70 3.21
CA GLY A 698 25.00 7.10 3.57
C GLY A 698 23.81 7.74 2.85
N GLY A 699 23.62 9.04 3.04
CA GLY A 699 22.63 9.84 2.30
C GLY A 699 21.64 10.55 3.21
N THR A 700 22.03 11.72 3.72
CA THR A 700 21.17 12.55 4.58
C THR A 700 19.82 12.86 3.93
N LEU A 701 19.80 13.17 2.63
CA LEU A 701 18.56 13.43 1.90
C LEU A 701 17.70 12.17 1.73
N ASN A 702 18.32 10.99 1.56
CA ASN A 702 17.57 9.73 1.48
C ASN A 702 16.86 9.41 2.80
N ASN A 703 17.43 9.79 3.94
CA ASN A 703 16.80 9.57 5.24
C ASN A 703 15.62 10.55 5.46
N THR A 704 15.78 11.82 5.09
CA THR A 704 14.75 12.85 5.30
C THR A 704 13.65 12.83 4.23
N LEU A 705 14.00 12.50 2.98
CA LEU A 705 13.09 12.51 1.83
C LEU A 705 12.81 11.09 1.30
N ASP A 706 12.85 10.07 2.16
CA ASP A 706 12.59 8.66 1.79
C ASP A 706 11.26 8.52 1.04
N ASP A 707 10.22 9.23 1.49
CA ASP A 707 8.90 9.22 0.84
C ASP A 707 8.92 9.75 -0.60
N LEU A 708 9.79 10.72 -0.87
CA LEU A 708 9.95 11.33 -2.19
C LEU A 708 10.98 10.57 -3.04
N ILE A 709 12.03 10.00 -2.46
CA ILE A 709 13.11 9.34 -3.21
C ILE A 709 12.80 7.87 -3.45
N ASP A 710 12.23 7.16 -2.48
CA ASP A 710 12.10 5.70 -2.47
C ASP A 710 10.64 5.19 -2.26
N ARG A 711 9.70 5.92 -1.62
CA ARG A 711 8.29 5.46 -1.45
C ARG A 711 7.33 5.97 -2.54
N ALA A 712 6.19 5.31 -2.73
CA ALA A 712 5.22 5.63 -3.78
C ALA A 712 4.14 6.62 -3.30
N SER A 713 4.09 7.81 -3.90
CA SER A 713 3.02 8.78 -3.69
C SER A 713 1.76 8.31 -4.43
N GLY A 714 0.70 7.99 -3.70
CA GLY A 714 -0.54 7.45 -4.24
C GLY A 714 -1.18 8.36 -5.32
N THR A 715 -1.36 7.82 -6.53
CA THR A 715 -2.18 8.45 -7.59
C THR A 715 -3.68 8.31 -7.31
N SER A 716 -4.55 9.13 -7.93
CA SER A 716 -6.01 9.00 -7.77
C SER A 716 -6.58 7.83 -8.59
N LEU A 717 -7.73 7.25 -8.21
CA LEU A 717 -8.40 6.18 -8.99
C LEU A 717 -8.67 6.59 -10.45
N LYS A 718 -8.96 7.88 -10.68
CA LYS A 718 -9.20 8.44 -12.01
C LYS A 718 -7.95 8.35 -12.89
N GLU A 719 -6.80 8.75 -12.38
CA GLU A 719 -5.52 8.68 -13.11
C GLU A 719 -4.98 7.24 -13.26
N ARG A 720 -5.36 6.36 -12.33
CA ARG A 720 -5.04 4.91 -12.39
C ARG A 720 -5.81 4.17 -13.48
N VAL A 721 -7.08 4.56 -13.71
CA VAL A 721 -7.96 3.92 -14.71
C VAL A 721 -7.89 4.64 -16.08
N LEU A 722 -7.65 5.95 -16.08
CA LEU A 722 -7.59 6.84 -17.26
C LEU A 722 -6.43 7.85 -17.12
N PRO A 723 -5.18 7.47 -17.46
CA PRO A 723 -4.03 8.37 -17.31
C PRO A 723 -4.13 9.60 -18.23
N THR A 724 -3.64 10.75 -17.75
CA THR A 724 -3.66 12.04 -18.44
C THR A 724 -2.73 12.03 -19.67
N PRO A 725 -3.13 12.59 -20.83
CA PRO A 725 -2.25 12.72 -21.99
C PRO A 725 -1.08 13.68 -21.71
N GLY A 726 0.15 13.28 -22.03
CA GLY A 726 1.37 14.10 -21.85
C GLY A 726 2.55 13.37 -21.17
N GLY A 727 2.30 12.20 -20.58
CA GLY A 727 3.31 11.48 -19.80
C GLY A 727 3.41 12.01 -18.36
N PRO A 728 4.07 11.28 -17.45
CA PRO A 728 4.27 11.74 -16.08
C PRO A 728 5.29 12.88 -16.04
N GLU A 729 4.97 14.00 -15.38
CA GLU A 729 5.99 14.95 -14.92
C GLU A 729 6.76 14.30 -13.78
N ALA A 730 8.09 14.32 -13.83
CA ALA A 730 8.92 13.81 -12.75
C ALA A 730 8.68 14.64 -11.48
N GLY A 731 8.71 13.98 -10.32
CA GLY A 731 8.96 14.68 -9.07
C GLY A 731 10.34 15.32 -9.14
N LEU A 732 10.61 16.32 -8.31
CA LEU A 732 11.89 17.02 -8.32
C LEU A 732 12.43 17.23 -6.91
N ILE A 733 13.75 17.20 -6.80
CA ILE A 733 14.54 17.69 -5.67
C ILE A 733 15.53 18.67 -6.27
N ASP A 734 15.37 19.95 -5.97
CA ASP A 734 16.25 21.01 -6.46
C ASP A 734 17.22 21.41 -5.36
N LEU A 735 18.51 21.16 -5.56
CA LEU A 735 19.56 21.50 -4.60
C LEU A 735 20.12 22.90 -4.88
N THR A 736 20.46 23.61 -3.80
CA THR A 736 21.09 24.94 -3.90
C THR A 736 22.55 24.91 -4.32
N VAL A 737 23.14 23.70 -4.33
CA VAL A 737 24.56 23.43 -4.57
C VAL A 737 25.02 23.99 -5.91
N ASP A 738 26.18 24.64 -5.90
CA ASP A 738 26.91 25.07 -7.08
C ASP A 738 27.78 23.92 -7.59
N PRO A 739 27.59 23.47 -8.85
CA PRO A 739 28.33 22.36 -9.41
C PRO A 739 29.87 22.48 -9.34
N ALA A 740 30.40 23.66 -9.61
CA ALA A 740 31.84 23.89 -9.71
C ALA A 740 32.48 23.90 -8.33
N LEU A 741 31.82 24.51 -7.34
CA LEU A 741 32.27 24.50 -5.95
C LEU A 741 32.21 23.09 -5.37
N GLN A 742 31.07 22.39 -5.47
CA GLN A 742 30.92 21.06 -4.88
C GLN A 742 31.98 20.08 -5.40
N ARG A 743 32.14 19.99 -6.72
CA ARG A 743 33.12 19.08 -7.33
C ARG A 743 34.55 19.38 -6.91
N SER A 744 34.94 20.66 -6.94
CA SER A 744 36.31 21.06 -6.61
C SER A 744 36.64 20.84 -5.14
N LEU A 745 35.72 21.16 -4.23
CA LEU A 745 35.95 21.05 -2.79
C LEU A 745 35.89 19.59 -2.32
N THR A 746 35.00 18.78 -2.89
CA THR A 746 35.02 17.33 -2.66
C THR A 746 36.31 16.70 -3.20
N GLY A 747 36.79 17.15 -4.37
CA GLY A 747 38.09 16.75 -4.91
C GLY A 747 39.25 17.12 -3.98
N ALA A 748 39.27 18.35 -3.46
CA ALA A 748 40.30 18.81 -2.53
C ALA A 748 40.33 18.00 -1.22
N LEU A 749 39.17 17.66 -0.65
CA LEU A 749 39.09 16.78 0.52
C LEU A 749 39.74 15.41 0.30
N ARG A 750 39.56 14.85 -0.90
CA ARG A 750 40.08 13.52 -1.30
C ARG A 750 41.52 13.54 -1.79
N ALA A 751 42.06 14.70 -2.15
CA ALA A 751 43.39 14.81 -2.73
C ALA A 751 44.48 14.61 -1.67
N ASP A 752 45.51 13.87 -2.05
CA ASP A 752 46.77 13.84 -1.31
C ASP A 752 47.41 15.24 -1.44
N ALA A 753 47.79 15.85 -0.32
CA ALA A 753 48.57 17.09 -0.35
C ALA A 753 50.06 16.74 -0.29
N GLU A 754 50.91 17.58 -0.89
CA GLU A 754 52.36 17.34 -1.02
C GLU A 754 53.06 16.91 0.28
N GLU A 755 52.55 17.34 1.44
CA GLU A 755 53.13 17.06 2.77
C GLU A 755 52.19 16.29 3.73
N SER A 756 51.00 15.85 3.29
CA SER A 756 50.07 15.12 4.18
C SER A 756 49.05 14.27 3.42
N LYS A 757 48.83 13.03 3.89
CA LYS A 757 47.70 12.18 3.47
C LYS A 757 46.35 12.87 3.74
N PRO A 758 45.28 12.50 3.02
CA PRO A 758 43.96 13.03 3.27
C PRO A 758 43.51 12.68 4.70
N LEU A 759 42.75 13.58 5.33
CA LEU A 759 42.14 13.39 6.64
C LEU A 759 40.62 13.44 6.49
N ALA A 760 39.92 12.66 7.29
CA ALA A 760 38.46 12.66 7.30
C ALA A 760 37.96 14.05 7.73
N GLY A 761 36.89 14.56 7.12
CA GLY A 761 36.42 15.92 7.37
C GLY A 761 35.27 16.36 6.47
N GLY A 762 34.84 17.60 6.68
CA GLY A 762 33.74 18.23 5.96
C GLY A 762 34.05 19.67 5.58
N ILE A 763 33.50 20.11 4.45
CA ILE A 763 33.57 21.50 3.98
C ILE A 763 32.16 21.98 3.66
N VAL A 764 31.80 23.15 4.17
CA VAL A 764 30.56 23.85 3.79
C VAL A 764 30.90 25.24 3.27
N VAL A 765 30.25 25.65 2.19
CA VAL A 765 30.26 27.02 1.67
C VAL A 765 28.83 27.47 1.48
N MET A 766 28.50 28.67 1.96
CA MET A 766 27.15 29.22 1.95
C MET A 766 27.14 30.66 1.45
N ASP A 767 26.12 31.03 0.67
CA ASP A 767 25.86 32.42 0.33
C ASP A 767 25.34 33.15 1.57
N ALA A 768 26.07 34.17 2.04
CA ALA A 768 25.81 34.75 3.34
C ALA A 768 24.51 35.58 3.41
N LYS A 769 23.99 36.02 2.27
CA LYS A 769 22.77 36.84 2.19
C LYS A 769 21.52 36.00 2.05
N THR A 770 21.60 34.91 1.28
CA THR A 770 20.45 34.06 0.94
C THR A 770 20.37 32.78 1.75
N GLY A 771 21.44 32.39 2.45
CA GLY A 771 21.52 31.12 3.17
C GLY A 771 21.64 29.90 2.25
N ARG A 772 21.78 30.08 0.93
CA ARG A 772 21.92 28.96 -0.01
C ARG A 772 23.23 28.22 0.26
N VAL A 773 23.14 26.92 0.54
CA VAL A 773 24.32 26.06 0.70
C VAL A 773 24.86 25.77 -0.70
N LEU A 774 26.01 26.35 -1.02
CA LEU A 774 26.65 26.27 -2.33
C LEU A 774 27.53 25.02 -2.45
N ALA A 775 28.09 24.54 -1.34
CA ALA A 775 28.78 23.26 -1.28
C ALA A 775 28.63 22.65 0.12
N ALA A 776 28.45 21.33 0.17
CA ALA A 776 28.45 20.51 1.37
C ALA A 776 29.19 19.21 1.06
N SER A 777 30.52 19.25 1.19
CA SER A 777 31.43 18.17 0.83
C SER A 777 31.83 17.36 2.06
N SER A 778 31.84 16.04 1.95
CA SER A 778 32.19 15.11 3.03
C SER A 778 33.20 14.08 2.53
N ALA A 779 34.20 13.75 3.36
CA ALA A 779 35.14 12.67 3.08
C ALA A 779 35.60 11.98 4.40
N PRO A 780 35.83 10.66 4.42
CA PRO A 780 35.53 9.72 3.36
C PRO A 780 34.02 9.59 3.10
N SER A 781 33.67 9.14 1.90
CA SER A 781 32.30 8.87 1.47
C SER A 781 32.30 7.71 0.49
N ALA A 782 31.13 7.13 0.22
CA ALA A 782 31.01 6.15 -0.87
C ALA A 782 31.41 6.77 -2.22
N LEU A 783 32.06 5.98 -3.08
CA LEU A 783 32.39 6.35 -4.46
C LEU A 783 31.67 5.43 -5.44
N ASP A 784 31.59 5.86 -6.70
CA ASP A 784 30.92 5.17 -7.80
C ASP A 784 31.76 3.99 -8.32
N TRP A 785 31.95 2.99 -7.45
CA TRP A 785 32.55 1.72 -7.82
C TRP A 785 31.50 0.84 -8.52
N PRO A 786 31.90 0.02 -9.50
CA PRO A 786 30.98 -0.93 -10.12
C PRO A 786 30.38 -1.83 -9.04
N VAL A 787 29.05 -1.90 -9.01
CA VAL A 787 28.32 -2.86 -8.18
C VAL A 787 28.78 -4.25 -8.61
N VAL A 788 29.35 -5.02 -7.68
CA VAL A 788 29.72 -6.41 -7.96
C VAL A 788 28.41 -7.13 -8.28
N GLU A 789 28.27 -7.66 -9.50
CA GLU A 789 27.09 -8.40 -9.90
C GLU A 789 26.88 -9.55 -8.91
N PRO A 790 25.66 -9.70 -8.35
CA PRO A 790 25.38 -10.85 -7.50
C PRO A 790 25.53 -12.12 -8.34
N VAL A 791 26.32 -13.07 -7.84
CA VAL A 791 26.44 -14.40 -8.46
C VAL A 791 25.05 -15.06 -8.44
N GLU A 792 24.58 -15.55 -9.59
CA GLU A 792 23.27 -16.18 -9.70
C GLU A 792 23.25 -17.48 -8.88
N ALA A 793 22.46 -17.48 -7.80
CA ALA A 793 22.39 -18.60 -6.86
C ALA A 793 21.65 -19.81 -7.46
N ASP A 794 22.09 -21.02 -7.11
CA ASP A 794 21.39 -22.26 -7.49
C ASP A 794 19.99 -22.31 -6.85
N LYS A 795 18.96 -22.33 -7.69
CA LYS A 795 17.54 -22.33 -7.31
C LYS A 795 17.18 -23.46 -6.34
N LYS A 796 17.73 -24.66 -6.56
CA LYS A 796 17.43 -25.82 -5.70
C LYS A 796 18.07 -25.69 -4.32
N ALA A 797 19.25 -25.10 -4.24
CA ALA A 797 19.93 -24.84 -2.98
C ALA A 797 19.24 -23.73 -2.17
N VAL A 798 18.71 -22.70 -2.86
CA VAL A 798 17.92 -21.63 -2.24
C VAL A 798 16.58 -22.16 -1.70
N GLU A 799 15.89 -23.02 -2.45
CA GLU A 799 14.65 -23.66 -2.01
C GLU A 799 14.89 -24.56 -0.78
N ALA A 800 15.94 -25.41 -0.83
CA ALA A 800 16.29 -26.30 0.29
C ALA A 800 16.65 -25.53 1.57
N PHE A 801 17.37 -24.41 1.46
CA PHE A 801 17.68 -23.57 2.61
C PHE A 801 16.42 -23.00 3.28
N GLY A 802 15.45 -22.55 2.48
CA GLY A 802 14.17 -22.04 2.98
C GLY A 802 13.34 -23.10 3.70
N ASP A 803 13.36 -24.34 3.21
CA ASP A 803 12.65 -25.47 3.84
C ASP A 803 13.24 -25.87 5.19
N ASP A 804 14.57 -25.74 5.35
CA ASP A 804 15.29 -26.08 6.59
C ASP A 804 15.25 -24.97 7.67
N HIS A 805 14.87 -23.73 7.31
CA HIS A 805 15.02 -22.54 8.18
C HIS A 805 13.74 -21.71 8.31
N THR A 806 12.65 -22.36 8.75
CA THR A 806 11.30 -21.80 8.67
C THR A 806 10.94 -20.72 9.70
N VAL A 807 11.29 -20.87 10.98
CA VAL A 807 10.93 -19.93 12.08
C VAL A 807 11.93 -20.01 13.24
N TYR A 808 12.27 -18.88 13.86
CA TYR A 808 13.10 -18.83 15.07
C TYR A 808 12.60 -17.87 16.16
N GLY A 809 12.90 -18.23 17.41
CA GLY A 809 12.60 -17.45 18.62
C GLY A 809 13.55 -16.27 18.88
N PRO A 810 13.39 -15.56 20.02
CA PRO A 810 14.24 -14.44 20.40
C PRO A 810 15.73 -14.81 20.46
N ILE A 811 16.60 -13.81 20.30
CA ILE A 811 18.05 -13.97 20.47
C ILE A 811 18.36 -13.94 21.97
N GLU A 812 18.78 -15.09 22.51
CA GLU A 812 19.25 -15.21 23.89
C GLU A 812 20.73 -15.61 23.88
N ASN A 813 21.56 -14.86 24.62
CA ASN A 813 23.00 -15.13 24.75
C ASN A 813 23.75 -15.26 23.41
N GLY A 814 23.43 -14.41 22.42
CA GLY A 814 24.08 -14.41 21.11
C GLY A 814 23.72 -15.60 20.21
N LYS A 815 22.73 -16.42 20.60
CA LYS A 815 22.21 -17.51 19.78
C LYS A 815 20.72 -17.33 19.55
N VAL A 816 20.31 -17.61 18.32
CA VAL A 816 18.90 -17.69 17.94
C VAL A 816 18.33 -18.97 18.58
N VAL A 817 17.32 -18.86 19.44
CA VAL A 817 16.69 -20.03 20.07
C VAL A 817 15.95 -20.83 19.00
N THR A 818 16.42 -22.04 18.71
CA THR A 818 15.89 -22.93 17.65
C THR A 818 14.85 -23.93 18.16
N THR A 819 14.49 -23.88 19.46
CA THR A 819 13.53 -24.81 20.05
C THR A 819 12.12 -24.21 20.05
N GLY A 820 11.23 -24.95 19.40
CA GLY A 820 9.86 -24.61 19.03
C GLY A 820 8.87 -24.38 20.17
N ASP A 821 7.69 -23.94 19.71
CA ASP A 821 6.40 -23.72 20.39
C ASP A 821 6.01 -22.24 20.63
N ASP A 822 6.95 -21.31 20.84
CA ASP A 822 6.58 -19.91 21.20
C ASP A 822 6.30 -18.98 20.00
N CYS A 823 6.84 -19.25 18.81
CA CYS A 823 6.52 -18.50 17.58
C CYS A 823 5.44 -19.19 16.70
N ASP A 824 4.78 -20.22 17.23
CA ASP A 824 3.67 -20.95 16.56
C ASP A 824 2.28 -20.37 16.91
N ASP A 825 2.16 -19.62 18.02
CA ASP A 825 0.94 -18.87 18.34
C ASP A 825 0.97 -17.51 17.64
N THR A 826 -0.12 -17.20 16.94
CA THR A 826 -0.29 -16.12 15.97
C THR A 826 -0.32 -14.69 16.55
N ASP A 827 0.27 -14.46 17.73
CA ASP A 827 0.43 -13.12 18.30
C ASP A 827 1.80 -12.57 17.92
N TRP A 828 1.78 -11.63 16.97
CA TRP A 828 2.91 -11.11 16.20
C TRP A 828 3.87 -10.28 17.06
N ASP A 829 4.71 -10.95 17.83
CA ASP A 829 5.74 -10.32 18.67
C ASP A 829 6.94 -9.86 17.82
N ASP A 830 7.41 -8.62 18.02
CA ASP A 830 8.57 -7.98 17.37
C ASP A 830 9.89 -8.78 17.51
N ARG A 831 9.85 -9.84 18.31
CA ARG A 831 10.98 -10.70 18.69
C ARG A 831 11.18 -11.93 17.80
N CYS A 832 10.18 -12.35 17.00
CA CYS A 832 10.31 -13.54 16.14
C CYS A 832 10.87 -13.19 14.74
N ARG A 833 11.83 -14.00 14.25
CA ARG A 833 12.52 -13.79 12.97
C ARG A 833 12.68 -15.11 12.21
N ARG A 834 12.91 -15.06 10.90
CA ARG A 834 13.31 -16.24 10.10
C ARG A 834 14.55 -15.95 9.27
N TRP A 835 15.35 -16.99 8.97
CA TRP A 835 16.45 -16.84 8.03
C TRP A 835 15.90 -16.84 6.61
N ILE A 836 16.34 -15.86 5.84
CA ILE A 836 16.15 -15.80 4.39
C ILE A 836 17.51 -15.63 3.72
N LEU A 837 17.52 -15.85 2.41
CA LEU A 837 18.70 -15.62 1.58
C LEU A 837 18.51 -14.33 0.81
N GLU A 838 19.45 -13.40 0.99
CA GLU A 838 19.63 -12.30 0.05
C GLU A 838 20.73 -12.66 -0.94
N THR A 839 20.59 -12.15 -2.16
CA THR A 839 21.63 -12.28 -3.19
C THR A 839 22.67 -11.24 -2.85
N ALA A 840 23.67 -11.65 -2.08
CA ALA A 840 24.73 -10.77 -1.67
C ALA A 840 25.91 -10.88 -2.63
N PRO A 841 26.55 -9.76 -3.00
CA PRO A 841 27.95 -9.80 -3.39
C PRO A 841 28.74 -10.28 -2.17
N THR A 842 29.37 -11.45 -2.27
CA THR A 842 29.93 -12.23 -1.15
C THR A 842 31.19 -11.64 -0.49
N THR A 843 31.46 -10.34 -0.65
CA THR A 843 32.65 -9.67 -0.07
C THR A 843 32.39 -8.19 0.20
N PRO A 844 32.87 -7.61 1.34
CA PRO A 844 32.99 -6.16 1.47
C PRO A 844 33.72 -5.65 0.24
N ASN A 845 33.17 -4.67 -0.46
CA ASN A 845 33.80 -4.13 -1.66
C ASN A 845 35.25 -3.72 -1.29
N PRO A 846 36.30 -4.39 -1.81
CA PRO A 846 37.67 -4.11 -1.41
C PRO A 846 38.05 -2.64 -1.60
N LYS A 847 37.42 -1.98 -2.59
CA LYS A 847 37.59 -0.55 -2.86
C LYS A 847 37.01 0.34 -1.75
N ALA A 848 35.98 -0.13 -1.04
CA ALA A 848 35.42 0.59 0.11
C ALA A 848 36.39 0.61 1.30
N LEU A 849 36.98 -0.55 1.59
CA LEU A 849 37.99 -0.65 2.65
C LEU A 849 39.25 0.14 2.29
N GLU A 850 39.69 0.06 1.03
CA GLU A 850 40.82 0.84 0.51
C GLU A 850 40.58 2.34 0.68
N GLU A 851 39.39 2.84 0.30
CA GLU A 851 39.05 4.26 0.47
C GLU A 851 39.07 4.69 1.94
N GLN A 852 38.50 3.91 2.87
CA GLN A 852 38.55 4.25 4.30
C GLN A 852 39.99 4.31 4.84
N ARG A 853 40.84 3.37 4.42
CA ARG A 853 42.26 3.30 4.85
C ARG A 853 43.09 4.47 4.35
N ARG A 854 42.69 5.18 3.28
CA ARG A 854 43.39 6.39 2.83
C ARG A 854 43.39 7.50 3.88
N TYR A 855 42.33 7.61 4.68
CA TYR A 855 42.17 8.66 5.69
C TYR A 855 42.69 8.25 7.08
N ALA A 856 42.88 6.94 7.30
CA ALA A 856 43.26 6.40 8.60
C ALA A 856 44.12 5.13 8.44
N PRO A 857 45.30 5.19 7.77
CA PRO A 857 46.06 4.01 7.33
C PRO A 857 46.49 3.08 8.47
N ASP A 858 46.92 3.65 9.60
CA ASP A 858 47.46 2.93 10.75
C ASP A 858 46.37 2.66 11.81
N THR A 859 45.15 2.39 11.35
CA THR A 859 43.96 2.23 12.21
C THR A 859 43.35 0.83 12.00
N PRO A 860 42.97 0.11 13.07
CA PRO A 860 42.23 -1.15 12.96
C PRO A 860 40.94 -0.99 12.15
N ASP A 861 40.54 -2.03 11.43
CA ASP A 861 39.39 -1.98 10.51
C ASP A 861 38.07 -1.68 11.23
N GLU A 862 37.94 -2.12 12.49
CA GLU A 862 36.75 -1.93 13.31
C GLU A 862 36.49 -0.47 13.70
N VAL A 863 37.50 0.40 13.58
CA VAL A 863 37.43 1.79 14.01
C VAL A 863 37.73 2.78 12.88
N LEU A 864 37.80 2.33 11.62
CA LEU A 864 37.97 3.21 10.47
C LEU A 864 36.82 4.23 10.34
N PRO A 865 37.09 5.42 9.78
CA PRO A 865 36.06 6.43 9.55
C PRO A 865 34.92 5.88 8.67
N SER A 866 33.68 6.06 9.12
CA SER A 866 32.50 5.58 8.39
C SER A 866 32.32 6.30 7.05
N LEU A 867 31.89 5.55 6.03
CA LEU A 867 31.45 6.07 4.72
C LEU A 867 30.00 6.57 4.74
N ASP A 868 29.22 6.21 5.76
CA ASP A 868 27.79 6.53 5.87
C ASP A 868 27.55 7.88 6.56
N GLU A 869 28.56 8.40 7.26
CA GLU A 869 28.48 9.65 8.03
C GLU A 869 28.75 10.86 7.14
N ASN A 870 27.79 11.78 7.06
CA ASN A 870 27.98 13.06 6.39
C ASN A 870 28.65 14.07 7.33
N ARG A 871 29.93 14.35 7.09
CA ARG A 871 30.75 15.24 7.94
C ARG A 871 30.46 16.72 7.76
N ALA A 872 29.74 17.09 6.70
CA ALA A 872 29.30 18.46 6.49
C ALA A 872 28.01 18.80 7.25
N LEU A 873 27.08 17.83 7.35
CA LEU A 873 25.71 18.05 7.86
C LEU A 873 25.36 17.26 9.13
N ASP A 874 25.79 16.00 9.24
CA ASP A 874 25.32 15.07 10.28
C ASP A 874 26.32 14.97 11.45
N ARG A 875 27.63 14.99 11.16
CA ARG A 875 28.65 14.83 12.21
C ARG A 875 28.69 16.04 13.14
N ARG A 876 28.46 15.77 14.43
CA ARG A 876 28.68 16.73 15.51
C ARG A 876 30.13 16.69 15.97
N TYR A 877 30.65 17.87 16.26
CA TYR A 877 32.01 18.07 16.70
C TYR A 877 32.05 19.07 17.85
N GLY A 878 32.99 18.88 18.77
CA GLY A 878 33.44 20.00 19.60
C GLY A 878 34.04 21.10 18.71
N LEU A 879 33.66 22.34 18.98
CA LEU A 879 33.93 23.50 18.14
C LEU A 879 35.32 24.10 18.39
N GLY A 880 35.88 23.86 19.57
CA GLY A 880 37.13 24.47 20.00
C GLY A 880 37.05 26.00 19.97
N SER A 881 38.20 26.63 19.69
CA SER A 881 38.32 28.10 19.65
C SER A 881 37.47 28.82 18.59
N THR A 882 36.75 28.12 17.72
CA THR A 882 35.79 28.77 16.81
C THR A 882 34.56 29.32 17.57
N PHE A 883 34.18 28.73 18.70
CA PHE A 883 33.07 29.20 19.53
C PHE A 883 33.31 30.58 20.17
N LYS A 884 34.58 31.02 20.25
CA LYS A 884 34.95 32.37 20.71
C LYS A 884 34.32 33.49 19.86
N VAL A 885 33.91 33.20 18.63
CA VAL A 885 33.15 34.14 17.80
C VAL A 885 31.79 34.46 18.44
N VAL A 886 31.09 33.45 18.97
CA VAL A 886 29.83 33.62 19.70
C VAL A 886 30.04 34.46 20.95
N VAL A 887 31.10 34.18 21.72
CA VAL A 887 31.43 34.92 22.95
C VAL A 887 31.76 36.38 22.64
N ALA A 888 32.52 36.64 21.57
CA ALA A 888 32.82 38.00 21.11
C ALA A 888 31.56 38.74 20.64
N ALA A 889 30.66 38.07 19.92
CA ALA A 889 29.37 38.63 19.52
C ALA A 889 28.50 38.96 20.75
N ALA A 890 28.44 38.06 21.73
CA ALA A 890 27.71 38.27 22.98
C ALA A 890 28.25 39.48 23.75
N PHE A 891 29.57 39.67 23.79
CA PHE A 891 30.19 40.86 24.38
C PHE A 891 29.74 42.16 23.68
N LEU A 892 29.85 42.20 22.35
CA LEU A 892 29.47 43.38 21.58
C LEU A 892 27.99 43.73 21.76
N LYS A 893 27.12 42.72 21.78
CA LYS A 893 25.67 42.88 21.99
C LYS A 893 25.36 43.43 23.39
N ASN A 894 25.94 42.83 24.43
CA ASN A 894 25.60 43.14 25.83
C ASN A 894 26.34 44.36 26.39
N ARG A 895 27.34 44.91 25.66
CA ARG A 895 28.06 46.12 26.05
C ARG A 895 27.96 47.18 24.93
N PRO A 896 26.85 47.95 24.88
CA PRO A 896 26.68 49.01 23.89
C PRO A 896 27.86 49.99 23.87
N GLY A 897 28.37 50.32 22.67
CA GLY A 897 29.54 51.18 22.48
C GLY A 897 30.90 50.46 22.54
N SER A 898 30.92 49.15 22.81
CA SER A 898 32.13 48.35 22.65
C SER A 898 32.50 48.17 21.17
N THR A 899 33.80 48.00 20.90
CA THR A 899 34.41 47.93 19.57
C THR A 899 35.48 46.84 19.53
N ALA A 900 36.05 46.57 18.36
CA ALA A 900 37.19 45.65 18.19
C ALA A 900 38.41 46.07 19.04
N GLN A 901 38.53 47.37 19.37
CA GLN A 901 39.62 47.94 20.16
C GLN A 901 39.31 48.00 21.66
N SER A 902 38.09 47.64 22.09
CA SER A 902 37.77 47.54 23.51
C SER A 902 38.69 46.53 24.19
N THR A 903 39.25 46.90 25.34
CA THR A 903 40.12 46.01 26.11
C THR A 903 39.30 45.10 27.00
N ILE A 904 39.68 43.83 27.07
CA ILE A 904 39.10 42.79 27.91
C ILE A 904 40.18 42.21 28.85
N PRO A 905 39.80 41.57 29.98
CA PRO A 905 40.75 40.89 30.84
C PRO A 905 41.52 39.81 30.08
N SER A 906 42.79 39.61 30.41
CA SER A 906 43.67 38.60 29.82
C SER A 906 44.79 38.23 30.80
N PRO A 907 44.45 37.65 31.95
CA PRO A 907 45.47 37.18 32.89
C PRO A 907 46.25 36.01 32.27
N THR A 908 47.49 35.80 32.74
CA THR A 908 48.35 34.71 32.28
C THR A 908 47.74 33.33 32.58
N VAL A 909 47.08 33.21 33.74
CA VAL A 909 46.28 32.06 34.15
C VAL A 909 44.97 32.62 34.70
N TYR A 910 43.84 32.09 34.25
CA TYR A 910 42.54 32.49 34.76
C TYR A 910 41.98 31.37 35.62
N GLN A 911 41.63 31.69 36.87
CA GLN A 911 40.96 30.76 37.77
C GLN A 911 39.45 31.10 37.78
N PRO A 912 38.60 30.29 37.14
CA PRO A 912 37.15 30.48 37.25
C PRO A 912 36.68 30.27 38.70
N PRO A 913 35.51 30.82 39.09
CA PRO A 913 34.94 30.65 40.43
C PRO A 913 34.81 29.19 40.88
N PHE A 914 34.58 28.28 39.92
CA PHE A 914 34.55 26.83 40.09
C PHE A 914 35.30 26.16 38.93
N GLY A 915 35.88 24.97 39.16
CA GLY A 915 36.64 24.23 38.14
C GLY A 915 38.16 24.49 38.11
N LYS A 916 38.84 23.93 37.09
CA LYS A 916 40.31 23.93 36.96
C LYS A 916 40.86 25.27 36.41
N PRO A 917 42.10 25.65 36.77
CA PRO A 917 42.75 26.83 36.19
C PRO A 917 42.89 26.72 34.66
N ILE A 918 42.47 27.76 33.95
CA ILE A 918 42.56 27.87 32.49
C ILE A 918 43.90 28.50 32.10
N ARG A 919 44.54 27.91 31.09
CA ARG A 919 45.82 28.37 30.55
C ARG A 919 45.71 28.63 29.04
N ASN A 920 46.57 29.51 28.55
CA ASN A 920 46.78 29.68 27.12
C ASN A 920 47.60 28.52 26.55
N TYR A 921 47.52 28.34 25.24
CA TYR A 921 48.21 27.25 24.52
C TYR A 921 49.72 27.19 24.83
N ASN A 922 50.39 28.35 24.81
CA ASN A 922 51.82 28.47 25.14
C ASN A 922 52.14 28.50 26.65
N LYS A 923 51.12 28.30 27.51
CA LYS A 923 51.18 28.37 28.98
C LYS A 923 51.62 29.73 29.55
N GLY A 924 51.73 30.78 28.72
CA GLY A 924 52.13 32.14 29.10
C GLY A 924 51.04 33.18 28.85
N ALA A 925 51.39 34.46 29.00
CA ALA A 925 50.52 35.56 28.60
C ALA A 925 50.34 35.57 27.07
N CYS A 926 49.18 36.04 26.61
CA CYS A 926 48.93 36.20 25.18
C CYS A 926 49.77 37.34 24.61
N GLN A 927 50.19 37.19 23.35
CA GLN A 927 50.91 38.25 22.65
C GLN A 927 49.99 39.47 22.48
N GLY A 928 50.49 40.64 22.87
CA GLY A 928 49.74 41.90 22.90
C GLY A 928 49.00 42.17 24.22
N THR A 929 49.12 41.30 25.22
CA THR A 929 48.63 41.59 26.57
C THR A 929 49.52 42.64 27.26
N ALA A 930 48.91 43.70 27.78
CA ALA A 930 49.55 44.71 28.62
C ALA A 930 48.70 44.98 29.86
N ASN A 931 49.33 44.99 31.05
CA ASN A 931 48.64 45.14 32.33
C ASN A 931 47.45 44.18 32.51
N GLU A 932 47.66 42.91 32.14
CA GLU A 932 46.63 41.85 32.17
C GLU A 932 45.37 42.15 31.35
N ARG A 933 45.48 43.03 30.33
CA ARG A 933 44.41 43.34 29.40
C ARG A 933 44.88 43.20 27.96
N ILE A 934 43.95 42.94 27.06
CA ILE A 934 44.17 42.75 25.62
C ILE A 934 42.99 43.35 24.86
N THR A 935 43.16 43.82 23.62
CA THR A 935 42.01 44.24 22.80
C THR A 935 41.23 43.02 22.31
N LEU A 936 39.92 43.17 22.07
CA LEU A 936 39.10 42.10 21.51
C LEU A 936 39.66 41.57 20.18
N LYS A 937 40.11 42.49 19.29
CA LYS A 937 40.80 42.16 18.03
C LYS A 937 42.02 41.29 18.26
N GLN A 938 42.91 41.71 19.16
CA GLN A 938 44.13 40.97 19.44
C GLN A 938 43.84 39.61 20.11
N ALA A 939 42.86 39.55 21.01
CA ALA A 939 42.43 38.30 21.66
C ALA A 939 41.91 37.26 20.66
N LEU A 940 41.13 37.68 19.65
CA LEU A 940 40.68 36.80 18.57
C LEU A 940 41.85 36.39 17.67
N THR A 941 42.73 37.34 17.33
CA THR A 941 43.92 37.16 16.47
C THR A 941 44.83 36.04 16.98
N VAL A 942 45.19 36.08 18.28
CA VAL A 942 46.06 35.08 18.92
C VAL A 942 45.29 33.97 19.63
N SER A 943 43.95 33.97 19.51
CA SER A 943 43.04 32.97 20.10
C SER A 943 43.21 32.78 21.61
N CYS A 944 43.29 33.86 22.38
CA CYS A 944 43.63 33.86 23.80
C CYS A 944 42.60 33.15 24.71
N ASN A 945 42.92 31.97 25.27
CA ASN A 945 41.97 31.18 26.08
C ASN A 945 41.55 31.91 27.35
N THR A 946 42.51 32.42 28.13
CA THR A 946 42.23 33.04 29.43
C THR A 946 41.36 34.29 29.29
N ALA A 947 41.56 35.05 28.21
CA ALA A 947 40.75 36.24 27.93
C ALA A 947 39.28 35.90 27.65
N PHE A 948 39.02 34.87 26.85
CA PHE A 948 37.65 34.48 26.49
C PHE A 948 36.89 33.84 27.64
N VAL A 949 37.54 33.03 28.48
CA VAL A 949 36.89 32.48 29.68
C VAL A 949 36.62 33.58 30.70
N ALA A 950 37.56 34.49 30.94
CA ALA A 950 37.32 35.64 31.81
C ALA A 950 36.18 36.53 31.29
N LEU A 951 36.10 36.72 29.98
CA LEU A 951 35.02 37.47 29.34
C LEU A 951 33.66 36.79 29.49
N ALA A 952 33.59 35.47 29.31
CA ALA A 952 32.35 34.72 29.49
C ALA A 952 31.88 34.74 30.95
N ASP A 953 32.80 34.70 31.92
CA ASP A 953 32.49 34.86 33.35
C ASP A 953 31.93 36.25 33.65
N GLU A 954 32.54 37.31 33.10
CA GLU A 954 32.04 38.69 33.25
C GLU A 954 30.68 38.94 32.58
N LEU A 955 30.35 38.22 31.51
CA LEU A 955 29.07 38.32 30.80
C LEU A 955 27.96 37.47 31.44
N GLY A 956 28.34 36.34 32.04
CA GLY A 956 27.42 35.27 32.43
C GLY A 956 27.11 34.31 31.26
N TRP A 957 26.96 33.02 31.59
CA TRP A 957 26.72 31.97 30.58
C TRP A 957 25.43 32.16 29.80
N ASP A 958 24.36 32.68 30.43
CA ASP A 958 23.08 32.92 29.76
C ASP A 958 23.24 33.84 28.54
N ALA A 959 24.03 34.90 28.64
CA ALA A 959 24.27 35.82 27.53
C ALA A 959 25.02 35.14 26.35
N VAL A 960 25.91 34.20 26.65
CA VAL A 960 26.64 33.41 25.64
C VAL A 960 25.72 32.37 25.00
N ARG A 961 24.91 31.66 25.81
CA ARG A 961 23.92 30.70 25.35
C ARG A 961 22.89 31.37 24.45
N ASP A 962 22.32 32.49 24.88
CA ASP A 962 21.28 33.20 24.13
C ASP A 962 21.80 33.67 22.77
N MET A 963 23.04 34.18 22.71
CA MET A 963 23.70 34.50 21.44
C MET A 963 23.89 33.25 20.56
N ALA A 964 24.30 32.11 21.11
CA ALA A 964 24.41 30.87 20.36
C ALA A 964 23.05 30.44 19.78
N VAL A 965 21.98 30.49 20.58
CA VAL A 965 20.62 30.12 20.15
C VAL A 965 20.12 31.06 19.04
N GLU A 966 20.33 32.36 19.18
CA GLU A 966 20.01 33.33 18.13
C GLU A 966 20.78 33.06 16.83
N MET A 967 22.02 32.58 16.93
CA MET A 967 22.86 32.15 15.80
C MET A 967 22.51 30.77 15.24
N GLY A 968 21.53 30.07 15.81
CA GLY A 968 20.98 28.82 15.26
C GLY A 968 21.33 27.54 16.01
N PHE A 969 22.00 27.62 17.17
CA PHE A 969 22.21 26.47 18.03
C PHE A 969 20.90 26.09 18.74
N ALA A 970 20.66 24.80 18.93
CA ALA A 970 19.56 24.32 19.75
C ALA A 970 19.92 24.36 21.24
N ASP A 971 18.96 24.77 22.06
CA ASP A 971 19.03 24.68 23.51
C ASP A 971 18.63 23.26 23.94
N LEU A 972 19.52 22.53 24.62
CA LEU A 972 19.28 21.15 25.09
C LEU A 972 18.11 21.03 26.08
N SER A 973 17.55 22.14 26.58
CA SER A 973 16.32 22.12 27.40
C SER A 973 15.03 21.97 26.58
N ALA A 974 15.07 22.13 25.26
CA ALA A 974 13.92 21.99 24.37
C ALA A 974 13.68 20.53 23.93
N GLN A 975 12.46 20.01 24.12
CA GLN A 975 12.09 18.67 23.64
C GLN A 975 12.05 18.62 22.10
N GLY A 976 12.65 17.58 21.49
CA GLY A 976 12.58 17.32 20.04
C GLY A 976 13.65 17.98 19.16
N ALA A 977 14.78 18.40 19.75
CA ALA A 977 15.83 19.16 19.07
C ALA A 977 16.92 18.29 18.40
N ASP A 978 16.59 17.19 17.74
CA ASP A 978 17.61 16.35 17.08
C ASP A 978 17.92 16.80 15.64
N ASP A 979 16.99 17.50 15.00
CA ASP A 979 17.06 17.93 13.60
C ASP A 979 17.86 19.22 13.40
N ALA A 980 18.65 19.29 12.32
CA ALA A 980 19.37 20.52 11.95
C ALA A 980 18.44 21.70 11.68
N TRP A 981 18.86 22.91 12.10
CA TRP A 981 18.14 24.16 11.81
C TRP A 981 18.32 24.57 10.34
N LEU A 982 17.59 23.90 9.45
CA LEU A 982 17.60 24.12 8.00
C LEU A 982 16.22 24.53 7.49
N ALA A 983 16.20 25.31 6.41
CA ALA A 983 14.99 25.64 5.70
C ALA A 983 14.53 24.43 4.86
N GLY A 984 13.31 23.95 5.13
CA GLY A 984 12.72 22.82 4.42
C GLY A 984 13.00 21.47 5.08
N PRO A 985 13.37 20.42 4.32
CA PRO A 985 13.63 19.10 4.90
C PRO A 985 14.74 19.19 5.96
N ALA A 986 14.50 18.58 7.13
CA ALA A 986 15.45 18.46 8.24
C ALA A 986 16.62 17.50 7.89
N ALA A 987 17.45 17.89 6.94
CA ALA A 987 18.57 17.09 6.45
C ALA A 987 19.85 17.43 7.22
N GLY A 988 20.08 16.78 8.36
CA GLY A 988 21.27 17.03 9.17
C GLY A 988 21.01 16.81 10.66
N SER A 989 22.07 16.87 11.46
CA SER A 989 21.97 16.88 12.92
C SER A 989 21.92 18.29 13.49
N ALA A 990 21.13 18.51 14.55
CA ALA A 990 21.16 19.75 15.32
C ALA A 990 22.56 20.05 15.89
N SER A 991 22.86 21.32 16.14
CA SER A 991 24.02 21.75 16.94
C SER A 991 23.53 22.21 18.31
N TYR A 992 24.34 22.10 19.35
CA TYR A 992 23.90 22.30 20.73
C TYR A 992 24.71 23.29 21.53
N VAL A 993 24.00 23.96 22.44
CA VAL A 993 24.57 24.69 23.57
C VAL A 993 23.88 24.23 24.86
N PRO A 994 24.64 23.99 25.95
CA PRO A 994 24.05 23.55 27.21
C PRO A 994 23.27 24.68 27.89
N PRO A 995 22.13 24.38 28.55
CA PRO A 995 21.26 25.37 29.18
C PRO A 995 21.93 26.05 30.38
N SER A 996 22.87 25.35 31.02
CA SER A 996 23.64 25.79 32.17
C SER A 996 25.04 25.19 32.15
N VAL A 997 25.96 25.82 32.87
CA VAL A 997 27.30 25.28 33.16
C VAL A 997 27.29 24.54 34.50
N ASP A 998 28.10 23.48 34.62
CA ASP A 998 28.34 22.82 35.90
C ASP A 998 29.52 23.47 36.66
N THR A 999 29.66 23.16 37.96
CA THR A 999 30.72 23.76 38.79
C THR A 999 32.07 23.10 38.58
N ASP A 1000 32.14 21.78 38.45
CA ASP A 1000 33.42 21.04 38.49
C ASP A 1000 33.53 19.93 37.42
N GLY A 1001 32.57 19.85 36.50
CA GLY A 1001 32.45 18.77 35.54
C GLY A 1001 32.89 19.13 34.12
N MET A 1002 32.52 18.26 33.18
CA MET A 1002 32.89 18.38 31.78
C MET A 1002 32.18 19.55 31.09
N ASP A 1003 31.10 20.08 31.68
CA ASP A 1003 30.34 21.24 31.20
C ASP A 1003 30.65 22.52 31.97
N SER A 1004 31.84 22.63 32.55
CA SER A 1004 32.27 23.86 33.23
C SER A 1004 32.27 25.05 32.26
N LEU A 1005 32.13 26.26 32.83
CA LEU A 1005 32.16 27.52 32.07
C LEU A 1005 33.36 27.60 31.13
N GLY A 1006 34.55 27.21 31.62
CA GLY A 1006 35.78 27.24 30.84
C GLY A 1006 35.74 26.28 29.64
N ASN A 1007 35.29 25.03 29.84
CA ASN A 1007 35.28 24.04 28.76
C ASN A 1007 34.27 24.41 27.67
N ASN A 1008 33.06 24.80 28.06
CA ASN A 1008 32.02 25.21 27.11
C ASN A 1008 32.40 26.50 26.35
N THR A 1009 32.96 27.50 27.03
CA THR A 1009 33.42 28.76 26.40
C THR A 1009 34.52 28.53 25.35
N LEU A 1010 35.34 27.49 25.55
CA LEU A 1010 36.38 27.09 24.61
C LEU A 1010 35.89 26.07 23.57
N GLY A 1011 34.57 25.89 23.44
CA GLY A 1011 33.95 25.01 22.44
C GLY A 1011 34.16 23.52 22.70
N GLY A 1012 34.33 23.13 23.97
CA GLY A 1012 34.27 21.75 24.44
C GLY A 1012 33.01 21.48 25.27
N GLY A 1013 33.10 20.52 26.20
CA GLY A 1013 31.96 20.09 27.01
C GLY A 1013 30.81 19.60 26.14
N ARG A 1014 29.59 20.08 26.40
CA ARG A 1014 28.39 19.84 25.58
C ARG A 1014 28.13 20.91 24.51
N VAL A 1015 29.08 21.81 24.25
CA VAL A 1015 29.01 22.69 23.08
C VAL A 1015 29.47 21.92 21.85
N GLU A 1016 28.52 21.54 21.01
CA GLU A 1016 28.75 20.77 19.79
C GLU A 1016 28.12 21.46 18.59
N GLY A 1017 28.75 21.34 17.42
CA GLY A 1017 28.11 21.77 16.18
C GLY A 1017 28.61 21.06 14.93
N THR A 1018 27.89 21.31 13.86
CA THR A 1018 28.16 20.76 12.52
C THR A 1018 28.84 21.80 11.64
N ALA A 1019 29.50 21.36 10.57
CA ALA A 1019 30.17 22.31 9.66
C ALA A 1019 29.18 23.31 9.05
N VAL A 1020 27.96 22.86 8.69
CA VAL A 1020 26.92 23.76 8.21
C VAL A 1020 26.55 24.82 9.24
N GLN A 1021 26.35 24.46 10.51
CA GLN A 1021 26.02 25.42 11.55
C GLN A 1021 27.14 26.44 11.79
N MET A 1022 28.40 26.02 11.69
CA MET A 1022 29.54 26.92 11.85
C MET A 1022 29.66 27.91 10.68
N ALA A 1023 29.31 27.49 9.46
CA ALA A 1023 29.18 28.40 8.33
C ALA A 1023 27.96 29.35 8.48
N THR A 1024 26.87 28.86 9.07
CA THR A 1024 25.68 29.67 9.42
C THR A 1024 26.01 30.79 10.37
N MET A 1025 26.70 30.49 11.48
CA MET A 1025 27.11 31.48 12.48
C MET A 1025 27.91 32.64 11.85
N MET A 1026 28.79 32.32 10.90
CA MET A 1026 29.60 33.32 10.20
C MET A 1026 28.79 34.27 9.31
N THR A 1027 27.51 34.00 9.04
CA THR A 1027 26.66 34.95 8.29
C THR A 1027 26.41 36.22 9.07
N ALA A 1028 26.37 36.17 10.41
CA ALA A 1028 26.34 37.39 11.23
C ALA A 1028 27.52 38.32 10.92
N VAL A 1029 28.70 37.76 10.65
CA VAL A 1029 29.91 38.54 10.32
C VAL A 1029 29.84 39.08 8.90
N ALA A 1030 29.36 38.27 7.95
CA ALA A 1030 29.39 38.57 6.53
C ALA A 1030 28.16 39.36 6.01
N ASN A 1031 27.06 39.34 6.76
CA ASN A 1031 25.75 39.90 6.37
C ASN A 1031 25.27 40.94 7.41
N GLU A 1032 26.18 41.82 7.84
CA GLU A 1032 25.85 43.00 8.67
C GLU A 1032 25.10 42.67 9.97
N GLY A 1033 25.45 41.55 10.61
CA GLY A 1033 24.84 41.13 11.87
C GLY A 1033 23.57 40.30 11.72
N ARG A 1034 23.21 39.90 10.50
CA ARG A 1034 22.08 39.01 10.23
C ARG A 1034 22.54 37.57 10.02
N VAL A 1035 21.97 36.66 10.80
CA VAL A 1035 22.09 35.23 10.59
C VAL A 1035 21.00 34.75 9.64
N VAL A 1036 21.37 33.97 8.64
CA VAL A 1036 20.43 33.42 7.66
C VAL A 1036 20.37 31.91 7.81
N GLN A 1037 19.17 31.37 8.03
CA GLN A 1037 18.95 29.94 8.12
C GLN A 1037 19.37 29.26 6.81
N PRO A 1038 20.17 28.18 6.84
CA PRO A 1038 20.67 27.57 5.63
C PRO A 1038 19.57 26.87 4.85
N THR A 1039 19.64 26.97 3.53
CA THR A 1039 18.76 26.30 2.58
C THR A 1039 19.63 25.40 1.70
N LEU A 1040 19.49 24.07 1.86
CA LEU A 1040 20.18 23.07 1.02
C LEU A 1040 19.27 22.59 -0.13
N VAL A 1041 17.99 22.40 0.15
CA VAL A 1041 16.96 22.01 -0.82
C VAL A 1041 16.16 23.26 -1.15
N ALA A 1042 16.25 23.74 -2.39
CA ALA A 1042 15.53 24.92 -2.87
C ALA A 1042 14.05 24.64 -3.12
N ALA A 1043 13.74 23.44 -3.65
CA ALA A 1043 12.36 23.03 -3.93
C ALA A 1043 12.21 21.52 -3.97
N THR A 1044 11.01 21.06 -3.65
CA THR A 1044 10.55 19.69 -3.88
C THR A 1044 9.23 19.72 -4.66
N ALA A 1045 8.97 18.68 -5.43
CA ALA A 1045 7.65 18.43 -6.01
C ALA A 1045 7.42 16.92 -6.09
N GLU A 1046 6.20 16.49 -5.78
CA GLU A 1046 5.78 15.15 -6.11
C GLU A 1046 5.65 14.96 -7.63
N PRO A 1047 5.71 13.71 -8.12
CA PRO A 1047 5.35 13.39 -9.49
C PRO A 1047 4.02 14.01 -9.91
N PHE A 1048 3.91 14.38 -11.19
CA PHE A 1048 2.77 15.12 -11.77
C PHE A 1048 2.62 16.56 -11.24
N GLY A 1049 3.70 17.17 -10.71
CA GLY A 1049 3.72 18.56 -10.27
C GLY A 1049 2.86 18.84 -9.03
N ARG A 1050 2.49 17.79 -8.28
CA ARG A 1050 1.73 17.94 -7.04
C ARG A 1050 2.63 18.45 -5.92
N ASP A 1051 2.05 19.24 -5.02
CA ASP A 1051 2.69 19.70 -3.79
C ASP A 1051 4.09 20.29 -4.02
N GLN A 1052 4.22 21.14 -5.05
CA GLN A 1052 5.46 21.87 -5.27
C GLN A 1052 5.68 22.86 -4.13
N VAL A 1053 6.72 22.61 -3.32
CA VAL A 1053 7.12 23.48 -2.22
C VAL A 1053 8.46 24.11 -2.57
N ARG A 1054 8.58 25.43 -2.36
CA ARG A 1054 9.84 26.16 -2.42
C ARG A 1054 10.24 26.53 -1.01
N TYR A 1055 11.53 26.41 -0.71
CA TYR A 1055 12.08 26.68 0.60
C TYR A 1055 12.99 27.90 0.57
N SER A 1056 12.95 28.69 1.64
CA SER A 1056 13.81 29.83 1.86
C SER A 1056 14.03 29.98 3.36
N GLY A 1057 15.27 30.21 3.77
CA GLY A 1057 15.62 30.38 5.18
C GLY A 1057 15.08 31.66 5.80
N GLU A 1058 14.77 31.57 7.09
CA GLU A 1058 14.51 32.75 7.91
C GLU A 1058 15.77 33.60 8.11
N VAL A 1059 15.60 34.90 8.32
CA VAL A 1059 16.68 35.84 8.63
C VAL A 1059 16.47 36.40 10.02
N ARG A 1060 17.48 36.31 10.87
CA ARG A 1060 17.49 36.85 12.24
C ARG A 1060 18.57 37.90 12.38
N GLU A 1061 18.21 39.10 12.83
CA GLU A 1061 19.20 40.11 13.21
C GLU A 1061 19.71 39.81 14.62
N VAL A 1062 21.00 39.49 14.76
CA VAL A 1062 21.62 39.14 16.05
C VAL A 1062 22.56 40.24 16.56
N LEU A 1063 23.10 41.06 15.64
CA LEU A 1063 23.91 42.23 15.95
C LEU A 1063 23.47 43.41 15.07
N PRO A 1064 23.49 44.65 15.58
CA PRO A 1064 23.43 45.84 14.75
C PRO A 1064 24.63 45.89 13.78
N SER A 1065 24.41 46.40 12.56
CA SER A 1065 25.42 46.49 11.49
C SER A 1065 26.77 47.07 11.95
N GLY A 1066 26.75 48.11 12.79
CA GLY A 1066 27.97 48.70 13.36
C GLY A 1066 28.77 47.71 14.22
N GLN A 1067 28.11 46.96 15.11
CA GLN A 1067 28.76 45.95 15.95
C GLN A 1067 29.23 44.74 15.13
N ALA A 1068 28.47 44.34 14.12
CA ALA A 1068 28.89 43.28 13.20
C ALA A 1068 30.17 43.67 12.43
N ARG A 1069 30.32 44.95 12.05
CA ARG A 1069 31.53 45.47 11.44
C ARG A 1069 32.73 45.44 12.39
N GLU A 1070 32.53 45.70 13.68
CA GLU A 1070 33.57 45.56 14.70
C GLU A 1070 33.99 44.10 14.89
N LEU A 1071 33.04 43.16 14.90
CA LEU A 1071 33.36 41.73 14.95
C LEU A 1071 34.13 41.27 13.71
N ALA A 1072 33.72 41.74 12.53
CA ALA A 1072 34.39 41.50 11.26
C ALA A 1072 35.83 42.04 11.24
N GLU A 1073 36.04 43.24 11.77
CA GLU A 1073 37.36 43.87 11.92
C GLU A 1073 38.24 43.15 12.94
N ALA A 1074 37.64 42.58 13.99
CA ALA A 1074 38.37 41.77 14.95
C ALA A 1074 38.86 40.45 14.33
N LEU A 1075 38.05 39.82 13.46
CA LEU A 1075 38.37 38.56 12.79
C LEU A 1075 39.31 38.70 11.59
N SER A 1076 39.45 39.88 10.99
CA SER A 1076 40.44 40.12 9.94
C SER A 1076 41.88 40.03 10.45
N GLY A 1077 42.12 40.35 11.74
CA GLY A 1077 43.43 40.26 12.37
C GLY A 1077 44.03 38.84 12.36
N VAL A 1078 43.18 37.81 12.38
CA VAL A 1078 43.58 36.39 12.38
C VAL A 1078 44.38 35.98 11.14
N THR A 1079 44.16 36.66 10.01
CA THR A 1079 44.87 36.43 8.73
C THR A 1079 45.83 37.56 8.38
N GLN A 1080 45.57 38.80 8.81
CA GLN A 1080 46.35 39.97 8.43
C GLN A 1080 47.58 40.21 9.31
N ASN A 1081 47.56 39.81 10.58
CA ASN A 1081 48.69 40.03 11.48
C ASN A 1081 49.67 38.86 11.42
N ASP A 1082 50.98 39.13 11.53
CA ASP A 1082 52.04 38.11 11.50
C ASP A 1082 51.93 37.09 12.66
N ASP A 1083 51.32 37.48 13.78
CA ASP A 1083 51.04 36.62 14.93
C ASP A 1083 49.65 35.96 14.89
N GLY A 1084 48.88 36.18 13.82
CA GLY A 1084 47.57 35.59 13.62
C GLY A 1084 47.64 34.07 13.42
N THR A 1085 46.67 33.35 13.99
CA THR A 1085 46.65 31.88 13.91
C THR A 1085 46.43 31.33 12.49
N ALA A 1086 46.02 32.17 11.54
CA ALA A 1086 45.86 31.81 10.12
C ALA A 1086 46.57 32.81 9.17
N HIS A 1087 47.67 33.45 9.60
CA HIS A 1087 48.45 34.42 8.80
C HIS A 1087 48.93 33.91 7.42
N ARG A 1088 48.92 32.58 7.23
CA ARG A 1088 49.29 31.91 5.98
C ARG A 1088 48.19 31.90 4.94
N LEU A 1089 46.92 32.06 5.32
CA LEU A 1089 45.82 32.16 4.37
C LEU A 1089 45.91 33.50 3.63
N LYS A 1090 45.78 33.46 2.32
CA LYS A 1090 45.84 34.65 1.46
C LYS A 1090 44.56 34.77 0.65
N ALA A 1091 44.06 36.00 0.53
CA ALA A 1091 43.01 36.40 -0.40
C ALA A 1091 43.51 37.60 -1.21
N GLU A 1092 42.87 37.90 -2.34
CA GLU A 1092 43.20 39.09 -3.13
C GLU A 1092 43.01 40.37 -2.29
N PRO A 1093 43.84 41.42 -2.49
CA PRO A 1093 43.86 42.60 -1.61
C PRO A 1093 42.53 43.36 -1.48
N ASP A 1094 41.65 43.28 -2.49
CA ASP A 1094 40.34 43.92 -2.52
C ASP A 1094 39.22 43.07 -1.92
N ARG A 1095 39.55 41.87 -1.41
CA ARG A 1095 38.60 40.93 -0.81
C ARG A 1095 38.86 40.79 0.68
N ALA A 1096 37.89 41.20 1.49
CA ALA A 1096 38.03 41.04 2.93
C ALA A 1096 37.81 39.57 3.33
N LEU A 1097 38.88 38.96 3.86
CA LEU A 1097 38.88 37.63 4.45
C LEU A 1097 38.84 37.74 5.98
N ARG A 1098 37.86 37.09 6.61
CA ARG A 1098 37.65 37.12 8.07
C ARG A 1098 37.52 35.69 8.56
N VAL A 1099 38.39 35.25 9.46
CA VAL A 1099 38.55 33.82 9.77
C VAL A 1099 38.73 33.61 11.26
N LYS A 1100 38.31 32.44 11.76
CA LYS A 1100 38.72 31.91 13.05
C LYS A 1100 39.18 30.46 12.92
N THR A 1101 40.35 30.16 13.47
CA THR A 1101 40.82 28.78 13.64
C THR A 1101 40.36 28.19 14.97
N GLY A 1102 40.22 26.87 15.03
CA GLY A 1102 39.98 26.16 16.28
C GLY A 1102 40.63 24.78 16.30
N THR A 1103 41.03 24.37 17.50
CA THR A 1103 41.39 22.98 17.81
C THR A 1103 40.49 22.55 18.96
N HIS A 1104 39.91 21.37 18.88
CA HIS A 1104 39.19 20.73 19.97
C HIS A 1104 39.81 19.37 20.28
N GLU A 1105 40.27 19.21 21.51
CA GLU A 1105 40.84 17.96 22.01
C GLU A 1105 39.73 17.06 22.53
N ILE A 1106 39.62 15.85 21.96
CA ILE A 1106 38.66 14.82 22.38
C ILE A 1106 39.28 13.94 23.47
N TYR A 1107 40.57 13.60 23.30
CA TYR A 1107 41.39 12.84 24.23
C TYR A 1107 42.78 13.45 24.32
N GLY A 1108 43.42 13.32 25.49
CA GLY A 1108 44.80 13.77 25.70
C GLY A 1108 45.77 13.19 24.67
N GLU A 1109 46.85 13.93 24.37
CA GLU A 1109 47.89 13.44 23.45
C GLU A 1109 48.43 12.06 23.85
N ASP A 1110 48.61 11.86 25.16
CA ASP A 1110 49.10 10.60 25.78
C ASP A 1110 47.98 9.59 26.07
N GLU A 1111 46.70 9.96 25.89
CA GLU A 1111 45.57 9.08 26.14
C GLU A 1111 45.24 8.24 24.89
N THR A 1112 45.06 6.94 25.09
CA THR A 1112 44.52 6.06 24.06
C THR A 1112 43.00 6.24 24.01
N PRO A 1113 42.40 6.58 22.87
CA PRO A 1113 40.95 6.64 22.75
C PRO A 1113 40.34 5.30 23.18
N PRO A 1114 39.24 5.28 23.94
CA PRO A 1114 38.52 4.05 24.23
C PRO A 1114 38.13 3.36 22.91
N ASP A 1115 38.16 2.02 22.93
CA ASP A 1115 37.88 1.17 21.78
C ASP A 1115 36.63 1.68 21.04
N LYS A 1116 36.75 1.90 19.72
CA LYS A 1116 35.75 2.46 18.77
C LYS A 1116 35.85 3.93 18.34
N ARG A 1117 36.93 4.69 18.62
CA ARG A 1117 37.14 6.04 18.02
C ARG A 1117 38.53 6.23 17.39
N PHE A 1118 38.60 6.77 16.17
CA PHE A 1118 39.87 6.97 15.46
C PHE A 1118 40.51 8.36 15.64
N ALA A 1119 39.71 9.40 15.83
CA ALA A 1119 40.18 10.77 15.96
C ALA A 1119 40.47 11.12 17.44
N LYS A 1120 41.58 11.82 17.68
CA LYS A 1120 41.92 12.39 19.00
C LYS A 1120 41.51 13.85 19.11
N GLN A 1121 41.44 14.56 17.98
CA GLN A 1121 41.17 15.98 17.93
C GLN A 1121 40.46 16.37 16.64
N ASN A 1122 39.81 17.54 16.64
CA ASN A 1122 39.26 18.18 15.46
C ASN A 1122 39.98 19.50 15.21
N ALA A 1123 40.39 19.75 13.96
CA ALA A 1123 40.93 21.04 13.54
C ALA A 1123 39.93 21.77 12.64
N TRP A 1124 39.74 23.05 12.93
CA TRP A 1124 38.69 23.89 12.36
C TRP A 1124 39.26 25.15 11.74
N VAL A 1125 38.64 25.58 10.64
CA VAL A 1125 38.72 26.94 10.12
C VAL A 1125 37.33 27.36 9.67
N VAL A 1126 36.80 28.43 10.26
CA VAL A 1126 35.50 29.03 9.89
C VAL A 1126 35.73 30.44 9.43
N GLY A 1127 34.98 30.91 8.44
CA GLY A 1127 35.26 32.22 7.87
C GLY A 1127 34.18 32.80 6.98
N SER A 1128 34.46 34.01 6.51
CA SER A 1128 33.71 34.70 5.46
C SER A 1128 34.65 35.38 4.49
N LEU A 1129 34.24 35.45 3.23
CA LEU A 1129 34.97 36.06 2.14
C LEU A 1129 34.04 36.94 1.30
N ASP A 1130 34.44 38.17 1.04
CA ASP A 1130 33.73 39.08 0.14
C ASP A 1130 34.03 38.69 -1.33
N THR A 1131 32.98 38.58 -2.15
CA THR A 1131 33.08 38.26 -3.59
C THR A 1131 32.21 39.23 -4.40
N LYS A 1132 32.44 39.35 -5.71
CA LYS A 1132 31.61 40.21 -6.59
C LYS A 1132 30.15 39.76 -6.63
N ALA A 1133 29.89 38.45 -6.57
CA ALA A 1133 28.54 37.90 -6.51
C ALA A 1133 27.89 37.96 -5.11
N GLY A 1134 28.54 38.60 -4.14
CA GLY A 1134 28.07 38.71 -2.75
C GLY A 1134 28.93 37.92 -1.75
N PRO A 1135 28.91 38.28 -0.46
CA PRO A 1135 29.73 37.63 0.54
C PRO A 1135 29.32 36.17 0.73
N VAL A 1136 30.31 35.29 0.94
CA VAL A 1136 30.09 33.90 1.30
C VAL A 1136 30.64 33.61 2.69
N THR A 1137 30.10 32.59 3.34
CA THR A 1137 30.64 32.01 4.56
C THR A 1137 31.06 30.58 4.33
N PHE A 1138 32.00 30.09 5.12
CA PHE A 1138 32.50 28.73 5.00
C PHE A 1138 32.93 28.16 6.34
N ALA A 1139 32.95 26.83 6.39
CA ALA A 1139 33.50 26.07 7.50
C ALA A 1139 34.25 24.84 6.96
N VAL A 1140 35.43 24.60 7.50
CA VAL A 1140 36.29 23.46 7.20
C VAL A 1140 36.60 22.78 8.53
N VAL A 1141 36.32 21.48 8.60
CA VAL A 1141 36.68 20.63 9.74
C VAL A 1141 37.43 19.40 9.26
N VAL A 1142 38.46 19.02 10.00
CA VAL A 1142 39.17 17.75 9.80
C VAL A 1142 39.38 17.02 11.13
N GLU A 1143 39.17 15.72 11.08
CA GLU A 1143 39.38 14.76 12.17
C GLU A 1143 40.83 14.28 12.10
N THR A 1144 41.57 14.41 13.21
CA THR A 1144 43.00 14.10 13.25
C THR A 1144 43.41 13.36 14.52
N LYS A 1145 44.50 12.60 14.42
CA LYS A 1145 45.23 12.05 15.57
C LYS A 1145 46.31 13.01 16.08
N VAL A 1146 46.80 13.89 15.20
CA VAL A 1146 47.93 14.80 15.45
C VAL A 1146 47.49 16.24 15.16
N GLU A 1147 47.57 17.10 16.17
CA GLU A 1147 47.09 18.50 16.09
C GLU A 1147 47.70 19.26 14.90
N LYS A 1148 49.03 19.18 14.77
CA LYS A 1148 49.80 19.94 13.78
C LYS A 1148 49.41 19.59 12.35
N ASP A 1149 49.19 18.31 12.08
CA ASP A 1149 48.82 17.83 10.76
C ASP A 1149 47.37 18.19 10.42
N GLY A 1150 46.45 18.06 11.39
CA GLY A 1150 45.07 18.51 11.24
C GLY A 1150 44.98 20.02 10.96
N SER A 1151 45.70 20.83 11.74
CA SER A 1151 45.73 22.29 11.57
C SER A 1151 46.30 22.70 10.20
N ARG A 1152 47.39 22.07 9.76
CA ARG A 1152 47.97 22.29 8.43
C ARG A 1152 46.98 21.93 7.33
N ARG A 1153 46.33 20.75 7.44
CA ARG A 1153 45.34 20.27 6.47
C ARG A 1153 44.12 21.19 6.40
N ALA A 1154 43.59 21.63 7.54
CA ALA A 1154 42.44 22.55 7.60
C ALA A 1154 42.77 23.90 6.92
N GLN A 1155 43.96 24.46 7.15
CA GLN A 1155 44.41 25.68 6.46
C GLN A 1155 44.57 25.47 4.96
N TRP A 1156 45.19 24.36 4.53
CA TRP A 1156 45.34 24.05 3.11
C TRP A 1156 43.98 23.93 2.41
N LEU A 1157 43.04 23.16 2.99
CA LEU A 1157 41.67 23.04 2.48
C LEU A 1157 40.96 24.39 2.44
N THR A 1158 41.19 25.24 3.45
CA THR A 1158 40.62 26.60 3.46
C THR A 1158 41.18 27.46 2.33
N GLN A 1159 42.47 27.35 2.01
CA GLN A 1159 43.02 28.05 0.85
C GLN A 1159 42.36 27.56 -0.45
N GLN A 1160 42.13 26.26 -0.60
CA GLN A 1160 41.37 25.71 -1.74
C GLN A 1160 39.93 26.26 -1.81
N VAL A 1161 39.27 26.43 -0.65
CA VAL A 1161 37.96 27.09 -0.57
C VAL A 1161 38.04 28.54 -1.07
N ILE A 1162 39.01 29.31 -0.57
CA ILE A 1162 39.18 30.72 -0.95
C ILE A 1162 39.42 30.84 -2.46
N ASP A 1163 40.42 30.13 -2.98
CA ASP A 1163 40.82 30.19 -4.39
C ASP A 1163 39.64 29.81 -5.30
N LYS A 1164 38.92 28.73 -4.96
CA LYS A 1164 37.81 28.28 -5.78
C LYS A 1164 36.57 29.18 -5.70
N VAL A 1165 36.28 29.73 -4.53
CA VAL A 1165 35.20 30.72 -4.38
C VAL A 1165 35.49 31.95 -5.23
N VAL A 1166 36.73 32.46 -5.19
CA VAL A 1166 37.17 33.60 -6.01
C VAL A 1166 37.03 33.28 -7.50
N GLU A 1167 37.45 32.09 -7.94
CA GLU A 1167 37.33 31.66 -9.33
C GLU A 1167 35.87 31.64 -9.79
N VAL A 1168 34.96 31.06 -9.00
CA VAL A 1168 33.57 30.81 -9.40
C VAL A 1168 32.68 32.04 -9.25
N ARG A 1169 32.89 32.84 -8.20
CA ARG A 1169 31.97 33.95 -7.83
C ARG A 1169 32.50 35.34 -8.13
N GLY A 1170 33.65 35.42 -8.81
CA GLY A 1170 34.36 36.66 -9.07
C GLY A 1170 34.70 37.34 -7.78
#